data_AF-A0A818HBA3-F1
#
_entry.id   AF-A0A818HBA3-F1
#
_cell.length_a   1.000
_cell.length_b   1.000
_cell.length_c   1.000
_cell.angle_alpha   90.00
_cell.angle_beta   90.00
_cell.angle_gamma   90.00
#
_symmetry.space_group_name_H-M   'P 1'
#
loop_
_entity.id
_entity.type
_entity.pdbx_description
1 polymer ?
#
loop_
_entity_poly.entity_id
_entity_poly.type
_entity_poly.pdbx_seq_one_letter_code
_entity_poly.pdbx_strand_id
1 'polypeptide(L)'
;MVEQLKFIVEQLKRPPFNRKDYNILTFDNLTNNQLLQVLTDVFAVVDPYDPSHKIDIRDEEPDKTATRHMNTLKMLGYRPKLETDVNTFRQNLVSGDKSVVFPILQWLLEKIPEHKERAYLGRYLSRIDVPSEFLSDPEIAEQHERSDELMEEFKEVHREYKELTSTPHTIEDLRRDIKQLEDEKETLQKRLEKQKTKVQKVPASQIELAKTYRQEVDKEEKLNNMKQDLNNVIHQLEQKIQRLERQIADQRSSSFDQSPEAIMKRMEEENQVNSYLVTDKFPKQLSQMKIKLKYYEEVTNNKALGQTEITNYRAKITELNSVINKLHEKRVLTKDPTADNLAVFRQQALIVARRKEQAAERLTQLRAENDTLEKQFGQNLPMGKTGASSTAKSSGQIPQGEEFQRYVNVLRHKSNSYKRKRQEINDMTAELQLLKRTEELLKEQVEQIKGRMGMEERKQGIEGYFSTQERLEELSTMKMEQDELKGKTLDEITGLIKTLNNRISSKKAELDPILKEVKPLRAKIQELRNEYEAKKSRYDALNANFETSRSTLESEVRGFYEEQYAQESRFHTLRAQMLINAVQLKRANDEQSSYMSKDKATKSNREQLNKQINDCEVRVKNNRERQKQTKDVQIDGTKQLKYWRDLLRMMELKRKIAMGES
;
A
#
# COMPACT_ATOMS: atom_id res chain seq x y z
N MET A 1 37.45 39.89 31.31
CA MET A 1 36.87 40.66 32.43
C MET A 1 35.34 40.72 32.42
N VAL A 2 34.66 41.29 31.40
CA VAL A 2 33.18 41.43 31.44
C VAL A 2 32.43 40.09 31.49
N GLU A 3 32.87 39.09 30.71
CA GLU A 3 32.26 37.74 30.75
C GLU A 3 32.54 37.00 32.05
N GLN A 4 33.73 37.18 32.63
CA GLN A 4 34.12 36.60 33.92
C GLN A 4 33.24 37.18 35.05
N LEU A 5 33.01 38.49 35.01
CA LEU A 5 32.20 39.18 36.01
C LEU A 5 30.71 38.83 35.86
N LYS A 6 30.21 38.67 34.62
CA LYS A 6 28.86 38.12 34.35
C LYS A 6 28.70 36.72 34.93
N PHE A 7 29.67 35.84 34.70
CA PHE A 7 29.66 34.47 35.20
C PHE A 7 29.66 34.42 36.74
N ILE A 8 30.55 35.18 37.39
CA ILE A 8 30.63 35.25 38.86
C ILE A 8 29.30 35.72 39.46
N VAL A 9 28.74 36.82 38.94
CA VAL A 9 27.46 37.36 39.44
C VAL A 9 26.31 36.39 39.21
N GLU A 10 26.26 35.68 38.08
CA GLU A 10 25.23 34.68 37.82
C GLU A 10 25.32 33.48 38.78
N GLN A 11 26.54 33.00 39.06
CA GLN A 11 26.74 31.89 39.99
C GLN A 11 26.48 32.28 41.44
N LEU A 12 26.84 33.50 41.87
CA LEU A 12 26.53 34.01 43.20
C LEU A 12 25.03 34.23 43.44
N LYS A 13 24.23 34.38 42.37
CA LYS A 13 22.76 34.43 42.45
C LYS A 13 22.13 33.05 42.64
N ARG A 14 22.80 31.98 42.23
CA ARG A 14 22.30 30.60 42.33
C ARG A 14 22.45 30.06 43.77
N PRO A 15 21.68 29.01 44.13
CA PRO A 15 21.91 28.29 45.38
C PRO A 15 23.31 27.67 45.35
N PRO A 16 24.09 27.68 46.45
CA PRO A 16 23.73 27.97 47.85
C PRO A 16 23.93 29.44 48.31
N PHE A 17 24.43 30.35 47.47
CA PHE A 17 24.82 31.70 47.87
C PHE A 17 23.65 32.70 47.94
N ASN A 18 22.65 32.57 47.05
CA ASN A 18 21.41 33.35 47.04
C ASN A 18 21.57 34.88 47.17
N ARG A 19 22.69 35.45 46.71
CA ARG A 19 22.96 36.90 46.78
C ARG A 19 22.30 37.62 45.60
N LYS A 20 20.97 37.77 45.67
CA LYS A 20 20.14 38.37 44.61
C LYS A 20 20.43 39.86 44.35
N ASP A 21 21.08 40.54 45.29
CA ASP A 21 21.34 41.99 45.26
C ASP A 21 22.58 42.39 44.43
N TYR A 22 23.38 41.42 43.98
CA TYR A 22 24.54 41.70 43.14
C TYR A 22 24.13 41.90 41.66
N ASN A 23 24.45 43.06 41.11
CA ASN A 23 24.44 43.36 39.69
C ASN A 23 25.88 43.60 39.23
N ILE A 24 26.14 43.49 37.91
CA ILE A 24 27.48 43.65 37.32
C ILE A 24 28.16 44.94 37.82
N LEU A 25 27.40 46.04 37.91
CA LEU A 25 27.89 47.33 38.40
C LEU A 25 28.08 47.38 39.93
N THR A 26 27.20 46.74 40.71
CA THR A 26 27.31 46.76 42.18
C THR A 26 28.41 45.83 42.68
N PHE A 27 28.68 44.74 41.96
CA PHE A 27 29.76 43.82 42.26
C PHE A 27 31.13 44.37 41.88
N ASP A 28 31.25 45.09 40.75
CA ASP A 28 32.50 45.76 40.38
C ASP A 28 32.81 46.96 41.30
N ASN A 29 31.79 47.62 41.88
CA ASN A 29 32.00 48.71 42.83
C ASN A 29 32.30 48.25 44.28
N LEU A 30 32.44 46.95 44.54
CA LEU A 30 32.80 46.46 45.87
C LEU A 30 34.21 46.93 46.27
N THR A 31 34.35 47.35 47.52
CA THR A 31 35.66 47.65 48.10
C THR A 31 36.49 46.37 48.27
N ASN A 32 37.82 46.49 48.25
CA ASN A 32 38.72 45.33 48.31
C ASN A 32 38.44 44.43 49.54
N ASN A 33 38.13 45.03 50.71
CA ASN A 33 37.74 44.28 51.91
C ASN A 33 36.41 43.54 51.76
N GLN A 34 35.42 44.14 51.08
CA GLN A 34 34.15 43.46 50.78
C GLN A 34 34.33 42.33 49.77
N LEU A 35 35.23 42.50 48.80
CA LEU A 35 35.54 41.46 47.82
C LEU A 35 36.25 40.26 48.47
N LEU A 36 37.16 40.52 49.40
CA LEU A 36 37.75 39.47 50.23
C LEU A 36 36.69 38.80 51.11
N GLN A 37 35.71 39.54 51.64
CA GLN A 37 34.61 38.94 52.43
C GLN A 37 33.77 38.00 51.57
N VAL A 38 33.46 38.39 50.34
CA VAL A 38 32.78 37.49 49.39
C VAL A 38 33.62 36.25 49.11
N LEU A 39 34.95 36.38 49.01
CA LEU A 39 35.83 35.23 48.83
C LEU A 39 35.83 34.30 50.07
N THR A 40 35.87 34.86 51.29
CA THR A 40 35.74 34.10 52.55
C THR A 40 34.38 33.40 52.65
N ASP A 41 33.29 34.08 52.31
CA ASP A 41 31.94 33.49 52.26
C ASP A 41 31.88 32.34 51.24
N VAL A 42 32.58 32.46 50.10
CA VAL A 42 32.68 31.39 49.11
C VAL A 42 33.50 30.21 49.65
N PHE A 43 34.61 30.45 50.35
CA PHE A 43 35.35 29.39 51.02
C PHE A 43 34.54 28.70 52.11
N ALA A 44 33.74 29.42 52.90
CA ALA A 44 32.86 28.83 53.92
C ALA A 44 31.80 27.88 53.34
N VAL A 45 31.42 28.09 52.07
CA VAL A 45 30.48 27.21 51.38
C VAL A 45 31.18 26.02 50.71
N VAL A 46 32.41 26.23 50.21
CA VAL A 46 33.22 25.16 49.59
C VAL A 46 33.78 24.22 50.65
N ASP A 47 34.17 24.74 51.81
CA ASP A 47 34.59 23.99 52.98
C ASP A 47 33.70 24.33 54.19
N PRO A 48 32.52 23.68 54.32
CA PRO A 48 31.60 23.91 55.43
C PRO A 48 32.13 23.40 56.78
N TYR A 49 33.23 22.66 56.78
CA TYR A 49 33.69 21.87 57.92
C TYR A 49 34.80 22.55 58.72
N ASP A 50 35.46 23.56 58.16
CA ASP A 50 36.41 24.42 58.87
C ASP A 50 35.72 25.69 59.40
N PRO A 51 35.54 25.83 60.73
CA PRO A 51 34.95 27.02 61.35
C PRO A 51 35.72 28.31 61.07
N SER A 52 37.02 28.20 60.72
CA SER A 52 37.91 29.33 60.44
C SER A 52 37.52 30.12 59.20
N HIS A 53 36.64 29.56 58.35
CA HIS A 53 36.16 30.24 57.14
C HIS A 53 34.88 31.06 57.36
N LYS A 54 34.23 30.93 58.52
CA LYS A 54 33.01 31.68 58.87
C LYS A 54 33.32 32.87 59.81
N ILE A 55 34.33 33.65 59.45
CA ILE A 55 34.82 34.80 60.21
C ILE A 55 34.63 36.07 59.37
N ASP A 56 34.25 37.18 60.01
CA ASP A 56 34.26 38.50 59.38
C ASP A 56 35.70 38.98 59.27
N ILE A 57 36.14 39.37 58.08
CA ILE A 57 37.52 39.78 57.80
C ILE A 57 37.94 41.00 58.63
N ARG A 58 36.99 41.76 59.17
CA ARG A 58 37.28 42.88 60.07
C ARG A 58 37.85 42.44 61.43
N ASP A 59 37.63 41.19 61.81
CA ASP A 59 38.08 40.64 63.09
C ASP A 59 39.47 39.97 62.99
N GLU A 60 40.04 39.84 61.78
CA GLU A 60 41.35 39.23 61.52
C GLU A 60 42.39 40.24 61.02
N GLU A 61 43.67 40.00 61.34
CA GLU A 61 44.76 40.75 60.70
C GLU A 61 44.86 40.38 59.21
N PRO A 62 45.05 41.35 58.30
CA PRO A 62 45.00 41.11 56.86
C PRO A 62 46.06 40.12 56.36
N ASP A 63 47.20 40.02 57.05
CA ASP A 63 48.23 39.03 56.75
C ASP A 63 47.83 37.60 57.16
N LYS A 64 47.13 37.45 58.29
CA LYS A 64 46.59 36.15 58.75
C LYS A 64 45.48 35.66 57.81
N THR A 65 44.59 36.54 57.38
CA THR A 65 43.55 36.22 56.39
C THR A 65 44.15 35.77 55.07
N ALA A 66 45.20 36.46 54.58
CA ALA A 66 45.90 36.06 53.35
C ALA A 66 46.63 34.71 53.48
N THR A 67 47.25 34.41 54.64
CA THR A 67 47.83 33.08 54.90
C THR A 67 46.75 31.99 54.91
N ARG A 68 45.59 32.25 55.53
CA ARG A 68 44.45 31.32 55.53
C ARG A 68 43.90 31.07 54.12
N HIS A 69 43.65 32.13 53.35
CA HIS A 69 43.24 32.03 51.95
C HIS A 69 44.27 31.31 51.08
N MET A 70 45.56 31.50 51.35
CA MET A 70 46.62 30.79 50.62
C MET A 70 46.64 29.30 50.95
N ASN A 71 46.52 28.93 52.22
CA ASN A 71 46.54 27.53 52.65
C ASN A 71 45.31 26.76 52.12
N THR A 72 44.14 27.38 52.14
CA THR A 72 42.92 26.82 51.54
C THR A 72 43.03 26.67 50.03
N LEU A 73 43.56 27.67 49.33
CA LEU A 73 43.79 27.57 47.88
C LEU A 73 44.79 26.48 47.53
N LYS A 74 45.85 26.29 48.32
CA LYS A 74 46.81 25.20 48.16
C LYS A 74 46.15 23.83 48.38
N MET A 75 45.34 23.69 49.43
CA MET A 75 44.60 22.47 49.73
C MET A 75 43.60 22.10 48.62
N LEU A 76 42.91 23.09 48.05
CA LEU A 76 42.00 22.90 46.91
C LEU A 76 42.74 22.66 45.56
N GLY A 77 44.07 22.85 45.54
CA GLY A 77 44.91 22.64 44.36
C GLY A 77 44.87 23.78 43.34
N TYR A 78 44.57 25.01 43.76
CA TYR A 78 44.56 26.18 42.89
C TYR A 78 45.97 26.54 42.42
N ARG A 79 46.15 26.69 41.11
CA ARG A 79 47.39 27.19 40.50
C ARG A 79 47.13 28.58 39.92
N PRO A 80 47.75 29.65 40.43
CA PRO A 80 47.61 30.99 39.88
C PRO A 80 47.99 31.01 38.39
N LYS A 81 47.17 31.66 37.56
CA LYS A 81 47.41 31.78 36.11
C LYS A 81 48.51 32.79 35.75
N LEU A 82 48.87 33.67 36.68
CA LEU A 82 49.98 34.59 36.47
C LEU A 82 51.27 33.94 36.96
N GLU A 83 52.29 33.90 36.10
CA GLU A 83 53.69 33.67 36.48
C GLU A 83 54.19 34.87 37.30
N THR A 84 53.74 35.01 38.54
CA THR A 84 54.22 36.04 39.47
C THR A 84 54.73 35.37 40.74
N ASP A 85 55.83 35.91 41.28
CA ASP A 85 56.45 35.40 42.51
C ASP A 85 55.43 35.24 43.63
N VAL A 86 55.55 34.16 44.42
CA VAL A 86 54.65 33.82 45.54
C VAL A 86 54.47 35.00 46.51
N ASN A 87 55.50 35.84 46.67
CA ASN A 87 55.47 37.02 47.51
C ASN A 87 54.61 38.16 46.94
N THR A 88 54.64 38.37 45.62
CA THR A 88 53.79 39.36 44.94
C THR A 88 52.33 38.92 44.92
N PHE A 89 52.07 37.61 44.75
CA PHE A 89 50.74 37.05 44.85
C PHE A 89 50.16 37.18 46.27
N ARG A 90 51.00 36.96 47.32
CA ARG A 90 50.62 37.23 48.71
C ARG A 90 50.29 38.70 48.95
N GLN A 91 51.11 39.63 48.46
CA GLN A 91 50.86 41.07 48.59
C GLN A 91 49.55 41.50 47.92
N ASN A 92 49.27 40.98 46.72
CA ASN A 92 48.05 41.30 45.97
C ASN A 92 46.79 40.64 46.56
N LEU A 93 46.96 39.52 47.30
CA LEU A 93 45.87 38.89 48.05
C LEU A 93 45.58 39.64 49.37
N VAL A 94 46.62 40.15 50.03
CA VAL A 94 46.49 41.03 51.22
C VAL A 94 45.82 42.37 50.85
N SER A 95 46.13 42.94 49.69
CA SER A 95 45.50 44.18 49.20
C SER A 95 44.07 43.98 48.67
N GLY A 96 43.67 42.73 48.40
CA GLY A 96 42.36 42.38 47.83
C GLY A 96 42.19 42.82 46.38
N ASP A 97 43.26 42.73 45.56
CA ASP A 97 43.23 43.22 44.19
C ASP A 97 42.29 42.41 43.29
N LYS A 98 41.47 43.13 42.52
CA LYS A 98 40.47 42.57 41.59
C LYS A 98 41.09 41.63 40.55
N SER A 99 42.33 41.90 40.12
CA SER A 99 43.07 41.09 39.15
C SER A 99 43.39 39.69 39.67
N VAL A 100 43.48 39.50 40.99
CA VAL A 100 43.77 38.21 41.64
C VAL A 100 42.50 37.54 42.15
N VAL A 101 41.59 38.29 42.77
CA VAL A 101 40.39 37.72 43.39
C VAL A 101 39.35 37.27 42.35
N PHE A 102 39.17 37.98 41.23
CA PHE A 102 38.20 37.57 40.21
C PHE A 102 38.54 36.22 39.55
N PRO A 103 39.80 35.94 39.14
CA PRO A 103 40.17 34.60 38.66
C PRO A 103 39.96 33.49 39.70
N ILE A 104 40.22 33.77 40.98
CA ILE A 104 40.00 32.81 42.07
C ILE A 104 38.51 32.50 42.22
N LEU A 105 37.66 33.54 42.29
CA LEU A 105 36.21 33.38 42.38
C LEU A 105 35.63 32.64 41.18
N GLN A 106 36.09 32.97 39.97
CA GLN A 106 35.66 32.25 38.77
C GLN A 106 36.00 30.77 38.87
N TRP A 107 37.22 30.42 39.28
CA TRP A 107 37.66 29.03 39.39
C TRP A 107 36.90 28.25 40.46
N LEU A 108 36.65 28.86 41.62
CA LEU A 108 35.85 28.26 42.69
C LEU A 108 34.39 28.04 42.27
N LEU A 109 33.80 29.00 41.55
CA LEU A 109 32.39 28.94 41.14
C LEU A 109 32.14 28.06 39.91
N GLU A 110 33.16 27.79 39.08
CA GLU A 110 33.05 26.93 37.90
C GLU A 110 32.82 25.46 38.27
N LYS A 111 33.46 24.98 39.34
CA LYS A 111 33.47 23.57 39.76
C LYS A 111 33.24 23.39 41.26
N ILE A 112 32.23 24.07 41.80
CA ILE A 112 31.85 23.98 43.22
C ILE A 112 31.78 22.54 43.77
N PRO A 113 31.13 21.55 43.12
CA PRO A 113 31.05 20.19 43.66
C PRO A 113 32.40 19.49 43.73
N GLU A 114 33.27 19.66 42.72
CA GLU A 114 34.63 19.09 42.74
C GLU A 114 35.48 19.71 43.85
N HIS A 115 35.34 21.02 44.08
CA HIS A 115 36.07 21.71 45.15
C HIS A 115 35.57 21.33 46.55
N LYS A 116 34.26 21.08 46.71
CA LYS A 116 33.70 20.53 47.95
C LYS A 116 34.23 19.14 48.25
N GLU A 117 34.31 18.28 47.23
CA GLU A 117 34.93 16.96 47.37
C GLU A 117 36.42 17.07 47.72
N ARG A 118 37.16 17.98 47.10
CA ARG A 118 38.57 18.21 47.44
C ARG A 118 38.77 18.77 48.83
N ALA A 119 37.91 19.67 49.29
CA ALA A 119 37.95 20.17 50.67
C ALA A 119 37.71 19.03 51.67
N TYR A 120 36.70 18.19 51.41
CA TYR A 120 36.40 17.02 52.21
C TYR A 120 37.57 16.03 52.24
N LEU A 121 38.12 15.67 51.07
CA LEU A 121 39.26 14.76 50.97
C LEU A 121 40.54 15.37 51.57
N GLY A 122 40.77 16.66 51.40
CA GLY A 122 41.93 17.39 51.90
C GLY A 122 42.05 17.34 53.42
N ARG A 123 40.93 17.25 54.15
CA ARG A 123 40.91 17.08 55.61
C ARG A 123 41.41 15.71 56.07
N TYR A 124 41.12 14.66 55.32
CA TYR A 124 41.43 13.27 55.70
C TYR A 124 42.71 12.75 55.03
N LEU A 125 43.13 13.36 53.93
CA LEU A 125 44.30 12.95 53.14
C LEU A 125 45.47 13.94 53.22
N SER A 126 45.36 15.02 54.00
CA SER A 126 46.49 15.88 54.32
C SER A 126 47.48 15.13 55.18
N ARG A 127 48.65 14.82 54.62
CA ARG A 127 49.74 14.19 55.38
C ARG A 127 50.20 15.13 56.48
N ILE A 128 50.31 14.59 57.68
CA ILE A 128 50.99 15.27 58.78
C ILE A 128 52.48 15.06 58.53
N ASP A 129 53.19 16.11 58.12
CA ASP A 129 54.64 16.04 57.92
C ASP A 129 55.33 15.86 59.28
N VAL A 130 55.57 14.61 59.68
CA VAL A 130 56.31 14.27 60.90
C VAL A 130 57.81 14.44 60.61
N PRO A 131 58.53 15.32 61.32
CA PRO A 131 59.97 15.49 61.10
C PRO A 131 60.72 14.17 61.30
N SER A 132 61.76 13.93 60.49
CA SER A 132 62.55 12.68 60.48
C SER A 132 63.19 12.33 61.82
N GLU A 133 63.34 13.30 62.72
CA GLU A 133 63.82 13.12 64.10
C GLU A 133 62.83 12.33 64.97
N PHE A 134 61.53 12.52 64.77
CA PHE A 134 60.48 11.81 65.52
C PHE A 134 60.11 10.45 64.89
N LEU A 135 60.37 10.28 63.60
CA LEU A 135 60.24 8.99 62.90
C LEU A 135 61.33 7.98 63.28
N SER A 136 62.34 8.40 64.06
CA SER A 136 63.34 7.49 64.63
C SER A 136 62.80 6.69 65.82
N ASP A 137 61.71 7.15 66.44
CA ASP A 137 61.00 6.41 67.48
C ASP A 137 60.12 5.32 66.84
N PRO A 138 60.33 4.02 67.17
CA PRO A 138 59.59 2.92 66.57
C PRO A 138 58.07 2.99 66.80
N GLU A 139 57.59 3.56 67.91
CA GLU A 139 56.15 3.67 68.17
C GLU A 139 55.49 4.73 67.26
N ILE A 140 56.20 5.84 67.00
CA ILE A 140 55.71 6.92 66.13
C ILE A 140 55.76 6.48 64.67
N ALA A 141 56.79 5.75 64.26
CA ALA A 141 56.90 5.18 62.92
C ALA A 141 55.77 4.17 62.63
N GLU A 142 55.48 3.25 63.56
CA GLU A 142 54.39 2.28 63.39
C GLU A 142 53.02 2.97 63.31
N GLN A 143 52.79 4.00 64.11
CA GLN A 143 51.53 4.76 64.07
C GLN A 143 51.38 5.60 62.79
N HIS A 144 52.49 6.11 62.24
CA HIS A 144 52.49 6.80 60.95
C HIS A 144 52.17 5.82 59.81
N GLU A 145 52.76 4.62 59.80
CA GLU A 145 52.47 3.57 58.81
C GLU A 145 51.01 3.12 58.86
N ARG A 146 50.45 2.86 60.06
CA ARG A 146 49.02 2.56 60.23
C ARG A 146 48.12 3.69 59.74
N SER A 147 48.52 4.95 59.93
CA SER A 147 47.78 6.10 59.42
C SER A 147 47.81 6.16 57.89
N ASP A 148 48.94 5.81 57.26
CA ASP A 148 49.06 5.73 55.80
C ASP A 148 48.20 4.61 55.22
N GLU A 149 48.17 3.44 55.87
CA GLU A 149 47.29 2.31 55.50
C GLU A 149 45.81 2.70 55.55
N LEU A 150 45.36 3.30 56.66
CA LEU A 150 43.97 3.77 56.82
C LEU A 150 43.61 4.85 55.79
N MET A 151 44.56 5.70 55.38
CA MET A 151 44.34 6.68 54.31
C MET A 151 44.14 6.02 52.95
N GLU A 152 44.84 4.93 52.63
CA GLU A 152 44.63 4.17 51.39
C GLU A 152 43.30 3.41 51.41
N GLU A 153 42.95 2.75 52.52
CA GLU A 153 41.64 2.10 52.69
C GLU A 153 40.49 3.11 52.49
N PHE A 154 40.62 4.31 53.07
CA PHE A 154 39.64 5.37 52.90
C PHE A 154 39.47 5.79 51.42
N LYS A 155 40.57 5.86 50.65
CA LYS A 155 40.50 6.19 49.21
C LYS A 155 39.77 5.11 48.41
N GLU A 156 39.94 3.84 48.75
CA GLU A 156 39.23 2.74 48.09
C GLU A 156 37.74 2.79 48.40
N VAL A 157 37.36 2.84 49.68
CA VAL A 157 35.95 2.89 50.10
C VAL A 157 35.24 4.14 49.55
N HIS A 158 35.89 5.31 49.58
CA HIS A 158 35.31 6.54 49.04
C HIS A 158 35.10 6.46 47.51
N ARG A 159 35.99 5.77 46.79
CA ARG A 159 35.86 5.54 45.34
C ARG A 159 34.67 4.66 45.02
N GLU A 160 34.52 3.54 45.72
CA GLU A 160 33.37 2.63 45.58
C GLU A 160 32.05 3.35 45.90
N TYR A 161 32.02 4.13 46.98
CA TYR A 161 30.85 4.94 47.35
C TYR A 161 30.47 5.93 46.24
N LYS A 162 31.45 6.60 45.62
CA LYS A 162 31.21 7.55 44.53
C LYS A 162 30.68 6.87 43.27
N GLU A 163 31.18 5.69 42.93
CA GLU A 163 30.68 4.89 41.81
C GLU A 163 29.21 4.51 42.02
N LEU A 164 28.85 4.02 43.21
CA LEU A 164 27.47 3.66 43.57
C LEU A 164 26.53 4.88 43.56
N THR A 165 26.98 6.02 44.08
CA THR A 165 26.18 7.26 44.19
C THR A 165 26.18 8.14 42.94
N SER A 166 26.77 7.70 41.83
CA SER A 166 26.66 8.38 40.53
C SER A 166 25.34 8.08 39.79
N THR A 167 24.57 7.08 40.26
CA THR A 167 23.29 6.62 39.68
C THR A 167 21.96 7.11 40.32
N PRO A 168 21.90 8.15 41.17
CA PRO A 168 20.74 8.43 42.03
C PRO A 168 19.57 9.07 41.29
N HIS A 169 19.82 9.75 40.16
CA HIS A 169 18.78 10.44 39.38
C HIS A 169 17.71 9.46 38.86
N THR A 170 18.06 8.19 38.65
CA THR A 170 17.11 7.17 38.20
C THR A 170 16.14 6.75 39.31
N ILE A 171 16.55 6.77 40.59
CA ILE A 171 15.72 6.22 41.68
C ILE A 171 14.58 7.17 42.06
N GLU A 172 14.83 8.49 42.10
CA GLU A 172 13.78 9.46 42.42
C GLU A 172 12.73 9.55 41.32
N ASP A 173 13.15 9.52 40.05
CA ASP A 173 12.23 9.54 38.91
C ASP A 173 11.44 8.23 38.85
N LEU A 174 12.06 7.06 39.07
CA LEU A 174 11.33 5.79 39.21
C LEU A 174 10.32 5.82 40.37
N ARG A 175 10.67 6.42 41.51
CA ARG A 175 9.73 6.59 42.64
C ARG A 175 8.56 7.48 42.27
N ARG A 176 8.79 8.54 41.49
CA ARG A 176 7.72 9.43 40.98
C ARG A 176 6.84 8.68 39.99
N ASP A 177 7.41 7.92 39.07
CA ASP A 177 6.66 7.13 38.08
C ASP A 177 5.84 6.03 38.76
N ILE A 178 6.40 5.31 39.72
CA ILE A 178 5.67 4.32 40.53
C ILE A 178 4.48 4.98 41.21
N LYS A 179 4.69 6.13 41.85
CA LYS A 179 3.60 6.86 42.51
C LYS A 179 2.52 7.30 41.51
N GLN A 180 2.91 7.79 40.33
CA GLN A 180 1.94 8.15 39.28
C GLN A 180 1.14 6.93 38.81
N LEU A 181 1.79 5.78 38.59
CA LEU A 181 1.11 4.54 38.21
C LEU A 181 0.20 4.00 39.32
N GLU A 182 0.59 4.17 40.59
CA GLU A 182 -0.25 3.82 41.74
C GLU A 182 -1.51 4.71 41.83
N ASP A 183 -1.34 6.02 41.65
CA ASP A 183 -2.45 6.98 41.60
C ASP A 183 -3.40 6.67 40.41
N GLU A 184 -2.86 6.39 39.22
CA GLU A 184 -3.64 5.97 38.05
C GLU A 184 -4.40 4.66 38.31
N LYS A 185 -3.73 3.67 38.90
CA LYS A 185 -4.38 2.40 39.29
C LYS A 185 -5.52 2.64 40.27
N GLU A 186 -5.33 3.48 41.29
CA GLU A 186 -6.38 3.79 42.26
C GLU A 186 -7.58 4.49 41.59
N THR A 187 -7.32 5.46 40.70
CA THR A 187 -8.40 6.13 39.96
C THR A 187 -9.15 5.17 39.02
N LEU A 188 -8.45 4.27 38.34
CA LEU A 188 -9.05 3.22 37.50
C LEU A 188 -9.86 2.22 38.34
N GLN A 189 -9.37 1.82 39.52
CA GLN A 189 -10.11 0.98 40.45
C GLN A 189 -11.37 1.67 40.94
N LYS A 190 -11.31 2.95 41.35
CA LYS A 190 -12.50 3.73 41.73
C LYS A 190 -13.51 3.83 40.58
N ARG A 191 -13.06 4.00 39.33
CA ARG A 191 -13.93 3.99 38.15
C ARG A 191 -14.53 2.61 37.88
N LEU A 192 -13.74 1.55 38.03
CA LEU A 192 -14.17 0.16 37.88
C LEU A 192 -15.24 -0.19 38.91
N GLU A 193 -15.05 0.15 40.19
CA GLU A 193 -16.04 -0.07 41.23
C GLU A 193 -17.34 0.69 40.93
N LYS A 194 -17.26 1.96 40.51
CA LYS A 194 -18.43 2.73 40.05
C LYS A 194 -19.15 2.08 38.85
N GLN A 195 -18.42 1.44 37.93
CA GLN A 195 -19.04 0.69 36.83
C GLN A 195 -19.62 -0.64 37.29
N LYS A 196 -18.92 -1.40 38.13
CA LYS A 196 -19.44 -2.65 38.73
C LYS A 196 -20.74 -2.39 39.48
N THR A 197 -20.83 -1.33 40.27
CA THR A 197 -22.08 -0.96 40.97
C THR A 197 -23.23 -0.66 40.00
N LYS A 198 -22.94 -0.07 38.84
CA LYS A 198 -23.95 0.20 37.80
C LYS A 198 -24.40 -1.06 37.07
N VAL A 199 -23.48 -2.02 36.89
CA VAL A 199 -23.69 -3.26 36.13
C VAL A 199 -24.16 -4.41 37.04
N GLN A 200 -24.21 -4.22 38.36
CA GLN A 200 -24.59 -5.24 39.35
C GLN A 200 -25.98 -5.88 39.12
N LYS A 201 -26.89 -5.16 38.44
CA LYS A 201 -28.23 -5.66 38.10
C LYS A 201 -28.27 -6.49 36.80
N VAL A 202 -27.17 -6.56 36.06
CA VAL A 202 -27.06 -7.26 34.78
C VAL A 202 -26.59 -8.71 35.04
N PRO A 203 -27.20 -9.73 34.42
CA PRO A 203 -26.76 -11.13 34.54
C PRO A 203 -25.29 -11.33 34.16
N ALA A 204 -24.58 -12.18 34.91
CA ALA A 204 -23.16 -12.46 34.69
C ALA A 204 -22.86 -12.96 33.26
N SER A 205 -23.74 -13.77 32.67
CA SER A 205 -23.60 -14.27 31.29
C SER A 205 -23.58 -13.17 30.23
N GLN A 206 -24.31 -12.06 30.44
CA GLN A 206 -24.32 -10.93 29.52
C GLN A 206 -23.01 -10.11 29.62
N ILE A 207 -22.40 -10.05 30.80
CA ILE A 207 -21.10 -9.40 31.01
C ILE A 207 -19.99 -10.22 30.35
N GLU A 208 -20.04 -11.55 30.49
CA GLU A 208 -19.11 -12.45 29.80
C GLU A 208 -19.23 -12.36 28.28
N LEU A 209 -20.46 -12.34 27.75
CA LEU A 209 -20.71 -12.13 26.33
C LEU A 209 -20.23 -10.75 25.84
N ALA A 210 -20.41 -9.69 26.63
CA ALA A 210 -19.90 -8.36 26.29
C ALA A 210 -18.37 -8.32 26.30
N LYS A 211 -17.72 -9.07 27.21
CA LYS A 211 -16.25 -9.21 27.26
C LYS A 211 -15.73 -9.96 26.03
N THR A 212 -16.35 -11.08 25.65
CA THR A 212 -15.95 -11.83 24.44
C THR A 212 -16.20 -11.01 23.19
N TYR A 213 -17.35 -10.35 23.07
CA TYR A 213 -17.63 -9.43 21.97
C TYR A 213 -16.59 -8.31 21.86
N ARG A 214 -16.24 -7.66 22.97
CA ARG A 214 -15.17 -6.64 22.97
C ARG A 214 -13.82 -7.21 22.54
N GLN A 215 -13.45 -8.40 23.00
CA GLN A 215 -12.21 -9.05 22.58
C GLN A 215 -12.20 -9.37 21.08
N GLU A 216 -13.34 -9.79 20.52
CA GLU A 216 -13.46 -10.02 19.08
C GLU A 216 -13.39 -8.71 18.29
N VAL A 217 -13.99 -7.62 18.76
CA VAL A 217 -13.86 -6.28 18.14
C VAL A 217 -12.40 -5.79 18.19
N ASP A 218 -11.72 -5.93 19.32
CA ASP A 218 -10.30 -5.55 19.44
C ASP A 218 -9.40 -6.39 18.50
N LYS A 219 -9.74 -7.68 18.29
CA LYS A 219 -9.05 -8.55 17.32
C LYS A 219 -9.34 -8.12 15.88
N GLU A 220 -10.59 -7.81 15.57
CA GLU A 220 -11.01 -7.31 14.25
C GLU A 220 -10.28 -6.01 13.90
N GLU A 221 -10.18 -5.06 14.84
CA GLU A 221 -9.45 -3.81 14.66
C GLU A 221 -7.96 -4.07 14.39
N LYS A 222 -7.32 -4.95 15.16
CA LYS A 222 -5.92 -5.35 14.93
C LYS A 222 -5.71 -6.00 13.56
N LEU A 223 -6.62 -6.91 13.17
CA LEU A 223 -6.56 -7.56 11.85
C LEU A 223 -6.77 -6.55 10.72
N ASN A 224 -7.68 -5.59 10.89
CA ASN A 224 -7.89 -4.52 9.92
C ASN A 224 -6.68 -3.60 9.80
N ASN A 225 -6.05 -3.21 10.91
CA ASN A 225 -4.81 -2.43 10.89
C ASN A 225 -3.68 -3.21 10.19
N MET A 226 -3.50 -4.49 10.53
CA MET A 226 -2.53 -5.36 9.87
C MET A 226 -2.81 -5.52 8.36
N LYS A 227 -4.08 -5.64 7.97
CA LYS A 227 -4.50 -5.69 6.57
C LYS A 227 -4.19 -4.38 5.84
N GLN A 228 -4.42 -3.23 6.47
CA GLN A 228 -4.05 -1.93 5.90
C GLN A 228 -2.54 -1.81 5.73
N ASP A 229 -1.76 -2.20 6.75
CA ASP A 229 -0.30 -2.20 6.68
C ASP A 229 0.23 -3.12 5.57
N LEU A 230 -0.30 -4.34 5.46
CA LEU A 230 0.07 -5.28 4.39
C LEU A 230 -0.32 -4.75 3.02
N ASN A 231 -1.51 -4.17 2.85
CA ASN A 231 -1.93 -3.53 1.60
C ASN A 231 -1.01 -2.36 1.22
N ASN A 232 -0.60 -1.55 2.20
CA ASN A 232 0.35 -0.46 1.99
C ASN A 232 1.71 -0.99 1.53
N VAL A 233 2.19 -2.09 2.12
CA VAL A 233 3.44 -2.75 1.72
C VAL A 233 3.31 -3.34 0.31
N ILE A 234 2.21 -4.02 -0.01
CA ILE A 234 1.96 -4.55 -1.37
C ILE A 234 1.98 -3.40 -2.38
N HIS A 235 1.28 -2.31 -2.09
CA HIS A 235 1.25 -1.14 -2.97
C HIS A 235 2.66 -0.53 -3.17
N GLN A 236 3.47 -0.42 -2.11
CA GLN A 236 4.86 0.03 -2.21
C GLN A 236 5.72 -0.90 -3.07
N LEU A 237 5.54 -2.22 -2.93
CA LEU A 237 6.25 -3.23 -3.72
C LEU A 237 5.82 -3.18 -5.20
N GLU A 238 4.53 -3.07 -5.49
CA GLU A 238 4.00 -2.89 -6.85
C GLU A 238 4.54 -1.62 -7.51
N GLN A 239 4.58 -0.50 -6.77
CA GLN A 239 5.20 0.74 -7.26
C GLN A 239 6.71 0.58 -7.50
N LYS A 240 7.40 -0.24 -6.72
CA LYS A 240 8.82 -0.53 -6.93
C LYS A 240 9.03 -1.40 -8.17
N ILE A 241 8.18 -2.39 -8.38
CA ILE A 241 8.19 -3.23 -9.59
C ILE A 241 7.95 -2.37 -10.83
N GLN A 242 6.92 -1.52 -10.84
CA GLN A 242 6.64 -0.60 -11.95
C GLN A 242 7.82 0.32 -12.25
N ARG A 243 8.50 0.84 -11.21
CA ARG A 243 9.72 1.63 -11.39
C ARG A 243 10.87 0.84 -12.04
N LEU A 244 11.07 -0.40 -11.62
CA LEU A 244 12.10 -1.28 -12.20
C LEU A 244 11.76 -1.68 -13.63
N GLU A 245 10.50 -1.99 -13.93
CA GLU A 245 10.02 -2.27 -15.29
C GLU A 245 10.24 -1.07 -16.21
N ARG A 246 9.93 0.15 -15.73
CA ARG A 246 10.20 1.38 -16.46
C ARG A 246 11.69 1.59 -16.70
N GLN A 247 12.55 1.37 -15.69
CA GLN A 247 14.01 1.42 -15.88
C GLN A 247 14.49 0.42 -16.95
N ILE A 248 13.92 -0.79 -16.98
CA ILE A 248 14.23 -1.79 -18.00
C ILE A 248 13.73 -1.32 -19.38
N ALA A 249 12.55 -0.72 -19.48
CA ALA A 249 12.02 -0.16 -20.72
C ALA A 249 12.84 1.03 -21.23
N ASP A 250 13.25 1.93 -20.34
CA ASP A 250 14.14 3.05 -20.66
C ASP A 250 15.53 2.54 -21.10
N GLN A 251 16.08 1.51 -20.46
CA GLN A 251 17.34 0.87 -20.90
C GLN A 251 17.21 0.19 -22.26
N ARG A 252 16.10 -0.50 -22.53
CA ARG A 252 15.82 -1.14 -23.83
C ARG A 252 15.62 -0.11 -24.94
N SER A 253 14.92 1.00 -24.67
CA SER A 253 14.75 2.08 -25.65
C SER A 253 16.05 2.87 -25.85
N SER A 254 16.87 3.04 -24.81
CA SER A 254 18.21 3.63 -24.90
C SER A 254 19.19 2.77 -25.70
N SER A 255 18.99 1.44 -25.72
CA SER A 255 19.78 0.53 -26.57
C SER A 255 19.44 0.63 -28.06
N PHE A 256 18.36 1.34 -28.42
CA PHE A 256 17.94 1.57 -29.79
C PHE A 256 18.31 3.00 -30.22
N ASP A 257 19.48 3.13 -30.86
CA ASP A 257 19.89 4.28 -31.69
C ASP A 257 19.94 5.69 -31.04
N GLN A 258 20.24 5.80 -29.74
CA GLN A 258 20.49 7.09 -29.08
C GLN A 258 21.98 7.34 -28.81
N SER A 259 22.46 8.54 -29.17
CA SER A 259 23.81 9.02 -28.80
C SER A 259 23.94 9.07 -27.27
N PRO A 260 25.09 8.65 -26.68
CA PRO A 260 25.33 8.75 -25.24
C PRO A 260 25.10 10.16 -24.66
N GLU A 261 25.34 11.20 -25.46
CA GLU A 261 25.12 12.61 -25.07
C GLU A 261 23.62 12.94 -24.92
N ALA A 262 22.76 12.37 -25.75
CA ALA A 262 21.31 12.53 -25.65
C ALA A 262 20.75 11.82 -24.41
N ILE A 263 21.30 10.64 -24.07
CA ILE A 263 20.94 9.89 -22.86
C ILE A 263 21.35 10.68 -21.61
N MET A 264 22.58 11.22 -21.59
CA MET A 264 23.05 12.05 -20.46
C MET A 264 22.17 13.29 -20.28
N LYS A 265 21.84 14.01 -21.36
CA LYS A 265 20.97 15.18 -21.28
C LYS A 265 19.57 14.86 -20.74
N ARG A 266 18.96 13.75 -21.17
CA ARG A 266 17.66 13.30 -20.63
C ARG A 266 17.76 12.92 -19.15
N MET A 267 18.82 12.23 -18.74
CA MET A 267 19.06 11.88 -17.34
C MET A 267 19.30 13.12 -16.47
N GLU A 268 19.99 14.14 -16.98
CA GLU A 268 20.16 15.43 -16.31
C GLU A 268 18.82 16.16 -16.15
N GLU A 269 17.99 16.21 -17.19
CA GLU A 269 16.64 16.79 -17.13
C GLU A 269 15.75 16.04 -16.12
N GLU A 270 15.78 14.71 -16.11
CA GLU A 270 15.05 13.90 -15.12
C GLU A 270 15.57 14.11 -13.69
N ASN A 271 16.89 14.21 -13.50
CA ASN A 271 17.50 14.52 -12.21
C ASN A 271 17.14 15.92 -11.71
N GLN A 272 17.07 16.92 -12.59
CA GLN A 272 16.63 18.27 -12.24
C GLN A 272 15.15 18.29 -11.83
N VAL A 273 14.29 17.57 -12.55
CA VAL A 273 12.86 17.43 -12.20
C VAL A 273 12.71 16.69 -10.87
N ASN A 274 13.41 15.58 -10.66
CA ASN A 274 13.38 14.81 -9.41
C ASN A 274 13.91 15.62 -8.23
N SER A 275 14.99 16.37 -8.42
CA SER A 275 15.53 17.30 -7.42
C SER A 275 14.47 18.33 -7.01
N TYR A 276 13.77 18.95 -7.96
CA TYR A 276 12.68 19.88 -7.64
C TYR A 276 11.52 19.22 -6.88
N LEU A 277 11.14 18.00 -7.26
CA LEU A 277 10.08 17.25 -6.57
C LEU A 277 10.46 16.92 -5.12
N VAL A 278 11.70 16.47 -4.88
CA VAL A 278 12.19 16.06 -3.55
C VAL A 278 12.49 17.25 -2.65
N THR A 279 13.04 18.35 -3.19
CA THR A 279 13.46 19.50 -2.38
C THR A 279 12.31 20.47 -2.08
N ASP A 280 11.37 20.64 -3.00
CA ASP A 280 10.35 21.69 -2.88
C ASP A 280 8.92 21.13 -2.79
N LYS A 281 8.47 20.35 -3.80
CA LYS A 281 7.07 19.93 -3.91
C LYS A 281 6.64 18.94 -2.83
N PHE A 282 7.34 17.80 -2.71
CA PHE A 282 6.95 16.74 -1.77
C PHE A 282 7.07 17.15 -0.30
N PRO A 283 8.13 17.85 0.17
CA PRO A 283 8.20 18.31 1.55
C PRO A 283 7.08 19.28 1.93
N LYS A 284 6.68 20.18 1.01
CA LYS A 284 5.53 21.07 1.21
C LYS A 284 4.22 20.29 1.33
N GLN A 285 3.97 19.34 0.44
CA GLN A 285 2.77 18.50 0.51
C GLN A 285 2.75 17.61 1.76
N LEU A 286 3.89 17.03 2.13
CA LEU A 286 4.02 16.15 3.29
C LEU A 286 3.86 16.92 4.60
N SER A 287 4.41 18.13 4.71
CA SER A 287 4.17 18.99 5.87
C SER A 287 2.70 19.43 5.97
N GLN A 288 2.04 19.78 4.86
CA GLN A 288 0.60 20.07 4.84
C GLN A 288 -0.24 18.86 5.26
N MET A 289 0.08 17.64 4.79
CA MET A 289 -0.63 16.43 5.19
C MET A 289 -0.40 16.08 6.66
N LYS A 290 0.84 16.24 7.17
CA LYS A 290 1.15 16.08 8.60
C LYS A 290 0.35 17.06 9.47
N ILE A 291 0.22 18.31 9.05
CA ILE A 291 -0.59 19.32 9.74
C ILE A 291 -2.06 18.90 9.74
N LYS A 292 -2.60 18.43 8.61
CA LYS A 292 -3.98 17.91 8.55
C LYS A 292 -4.20 16.70 9.46
N LEU A 293 -3.26 15.75 9.48
CA LEU A 293 -3.29 14.60 10.39
C LEU A 293 -3.31 15.04 11.85
N LYS A 294 -2.44 15.96 12.25
CA LYS A 294 -2.47 16.53 13.60
C LYS A 294 -3.81 17.15 13.94
N TYR A 295 -4.42 17.91 13.02
CA TYR A 295 -5.76 18.47 13.26
C TYR A 295 -6.82 17.38 13.38
N TYR A 296 -6.77 16.31 12.59
CA TYR A 296 -7.71 15.20 12.73
C TYR A 296 -7.49 14.45 14.04
N GLU A 297 -6.25 14.20 14.45
CA GLU A 297 -5.90 13.61 15.74
C GLU A 297 -6.40 14.46 16.91
N GLU A 298 -6.18 15.78 16.85
CA GLU A 298 -6.70 16.73 17.83
C GLU A 298 -8.23 16.72 17.87
N VAL A 299 -8.91 16.63 16.73
CA VAL A 299 -10.38 16.56 16.66
C VAL A 299 -10.92 15.22 17.16
N THR A 300 -10.24 14.10 16.93
CA THR A 300 -10.64 12.79 17.45
C THR A 300 -10.36 12.65 18.95
N ASN A 301 -9.27 13.25 19.44
CA ASN A 301 -8.91 13.22 20.85
C ASN A 301 -9.73 14.20 21.68
N ASN A 302 -10.16 15.31 21.07
CA ASN A 302 -11.12 16.20 21.69
C ASN A 302 -12.52 15.56 21.67
N LYS A 303 -13.17 15.58 22.83
CA LYS A 303 -14.57 15.14 22.99
C LYS A 303 -15.44 15.91 21.99
N ALA A 304 -16.35 15.21 21.30
CA ALA A 304 -17.18 15.78 20.22
C ALA A 304 -17.61 17.23 20.51
N LEU A 305 -17.06 18.19 19.76
CA LEU A 305 -17.36 19.61 19.93
C LEU A 305 -18.87 19.84 19.82
N GLY A 306 -19.42 20.61 20.77
CA GLY A 306 -20.83 20.98 20.72
C GLY A 306 -21.12 21.86 19.50
N GLN A 307 -22.35 21.80 18.98
CA GLN A 307 -22.79 22.63 17.85
C GLN A 307 -22.53 24.14 18.09
N THR A 308 -22.58 24.57 19.36
CA THR A 308 -22.29 25.93 19.82
C THR A 308 -20.82 26.33 19.67
N GLU A 309 -19.88 25.41 19.93
CA GLU A 309 -18.45 25.65 19.77
C GLU A 309 -18.09 25.74 18.29
N ILE A 310 -18.69 24.88 17.46
CA ILE A 310 -18.53 24.93 16.00
C ILE A 310 -19.05 26.26 15.44
N THR A 311 -20.19 26.77 15.93
CA THR A 311 -20.69 28.09 15.52
C THR A 311 -19.75 29.23 15.95
N ASN A 312 -19.15 29.13 17.14
CA ASN A 312 -18.18 30.13 17.62
C ASN A 312 -16.89 30.11 16.78
N TYR A 313 -16.37 28.93 16.43
CA TYR A 313 -15.21 28.82 15.54
C TYR A 313 -15.53 29.34 14.14
N ARG A 314 -16.72 29.06 13.59
CA ARG A 314 -17.15 29.63 12.31
C ARG A 314 -17.24 31.15 12.37
N ALA A 315 -17.82 31.73 13.42
CA ALA A 315 -17.87 33.17 13.62
C ALA A 315 -16.46 33.79 13.67
N LYS A 316 -15.55 33.16 14.42
CA LYS A 316 -14.15 33.61 14.52
C LYS A 316 -13.38 33.49 13.19
N ILE A 317 -13.65 32.44 12.39
CA ILE A 317 -13.10 32.32 11.03
C ILE A 317 -13.65 33.43 10.13
N THR A 318 -14.94 33.73 10.19
CA THR A 318 -15.52 34.82 9.39
C THR A 318 -14.96 36.18 9.79
N GLU A 319 -14.75 36.42 11.08
CA GLU A 319 -14.14 37.64 11.60
C GLU A 319 -12.69 37.77 11.13
N LEU A 320 -11.87 36.73 11.31
CA LEU A 320 -10.48 36.71 10.85
C LEU A 320 -10.37 36.88 9.34
N ASN A 321 -11.24 36.24 8.57
CA ASN A 321 -11.29 36.45 7.11
C ASN A 321 -11.65 37.90 6.76
N SER A 322 -12.56 38.54 7.51
CA SER A 322 -12.87 39.96 7.31
C SER A 322 -11.66 40.86 7.63
N VAL A 323 -10.89 40.54 8.67
CA VAL A 323 -9.66 41.26 9.03
C VAL A 323 -8.58 41.05 7.98
N ILE A 324 -8.38 39.82 7.50
CA ILE A 324 -7.45 39.49 6.42
C ILE A 324 -7.84 40.25 5.14
N ASN A 325 -9.11 40.29 4.78
CA ASN A 325 -9.58 41.04 3.62
C ASN A 325 -9.33 42.54 3.78
N LYS A 326 -9.64 43.13 4.94
CA LYS A 326 -9.33 44.53 5.25
C LYS A 326 -7.83 44.83 5.21
N LEU A 327 -6.99 43.92 5.68
CA LEU A 327 -5.52 44.05 5.61
C LEU A 327 -5.02 43.89 4.16
N HIS A 328 -5.63 43.02 3.37
CA HIS A 328 -5.37 42.90 1.94
C HIS A 328 -5.75 44.16 1.18
N GLU A 329 -6.92 44.73 1.44
CA GLU A 329 -7.37 46.00 0.88
C GLU A 329 -6.42 47.14 1.26
N LYS A 330 -6.08 47.26 2.55
CA LYS A 330 -5.08 48.25 3.00
C LYS A 330 -3.74 48.07 2.31
N ARG A 331 -3.24 46.83 2.18
CA ARG A 331 -1.99 46.52 1.48
C ARG A 331 -2.05 46.85 -0.02
N VAL A 332 -3.21 46.72 -0.66
CA VAL A 332 -3.41 47.10 -2.06
C VAL A 332 -3.47 48.63 -2.23
N LEU A 333 -4.04 49.33 -1.24
CA LEU A 333 -4.16 50.79 -1.19
C LEU A 333 -2.82 51.49 -0.84
N THR A 334 -1.96 50.87 -0.02
CA THR A 334 -0.65 51.42 0.39
C THR A 334 0.50 51.08 -0.57
N LYS A 335 0.22 50.82 -1.85
CA LYS A 335 1.28 50.61 -2.86
C LYS A 335 1.94 51.94 -3.21
N ASP A 336 2.97 52.30 -2.46
CA ASP A 336 3.87 53.40 -2.81
C ASP A 336 4.73 53.02 -4.03
N PRO A 337 4.67 53.75 -5.16
CA PRO A 337 5.33 53.38 -6.42
C PRO A 337 6.85 53.25 -6.34
N THR A 338 7.49 53.86 -5.34
CA THR A 338 8.96 53.91 -5.19
C THR A 338 9.52 52.77 -4.33
N ALA A 339 8.70 52.08 -3.53
CA ALA A 339 9.08 50.89 -2.76
C ALA A 339 8.70 49.57 -3.48
N ASP A 340 7.93 49.65 -4.58
CA ASP A 340 7.24 48.52 -5.23
C ASP A 340 8.08 47.75 -6.28
N ASN A 341 9.35 48.11 -6.52
CA ASN A 341 10.23 47.36 -7.44
C ASN A 341 10.34 45.87 -7.00
N LEU A 342 10.46 45.61 -5.70
CA LEU A 342 10.43 44.26 -5.13
C LEU A 342 9.06 43.58 -5.23
N ALA A 343 7.96 44.32 -5.35
CA ALA A 343 6.64 43.72 -5.53
C ALA A 343 6.46 43.19 -6.96
N VAL A 344 7.01 43.87 -7.96
CA VAL A 344 7.07 43.36 -9.35
C VAL A 344 7.87 42.06 -9.38
N PHE A 345 9.05 42.02 -8.74
CA PHE A 345 9.84 40.78 -8.64
C PHE A 345 9.13 39.68 -7.85
N ARG A 346 8.42 40.01 -6.77
CA ARG A 346 7.59 39.04 -6.03
C ARG A 346 6.43 38.51 -6.87
N GLN A 347 5.76 39.36 -7.64
CA GLN A 347 4.69 38.96 -8.54
C GLN A 347 5.22 38.10 -9.68
N GLN A 348 6.37 38.46 -10.25
CA GLN A 348 7.04 37.67 -11.28
C GLN A 348 7.50 36.31 -10.72
N ALA A 349 8.06 36.27 -9.51
CA ALA A 349 8.42 35.03 -8.82
C ALA A 349 7.18 34.15 -8.55
N LEU A 350 6.05 34.74 -8.15
CA LEU A 350 4.78 34.01 -7.98
C LEU A 350 4.25 33.46 -9.30
N ILE A 351 4.32 34.23 -10.39
CA ILE A 351 3.90 33.77 -11.73
C ILE A 351 4.81 32.62 -12.19
N VAL A 352 6.13 32.74 -12.01
CA VAL A 352 7.10 31.69 -12.34
C VAL A 352 6.88 30.45 -11.49
N ALA A 353 6.66 30.59 -10.18
CA ALA A 353 6.36 29.49 -9.28
C ALA A 353 5.06 28.78 -9.70
N ARG A 354 4.00 29.53 -10.00
CA ARG A 354 2.72 28.97 -10.48
C ARG A 354 2.86 28.27 -11.83
N ARG A 355 3.64 28.81 -12.76
CA ARG A 355 3.94 28.16 -14.04
C ARG A 355 4.73 26.86 -13.82
N LYS A 356 5.71 26.87 -12.90
CA LYS A 356 6.50 25.68 -12.54
C LYS A 356 5.63 24.60 -11.89
N GLU A 357 4.69 24.99 -11.03
CA GLU A 357 3.71 24.09 -10.42
C GLU A 357 2.76 23.50 -11.46
N GLN A 358 2.18 24.32 -12.34
CA GLN A 358 1.33 23.86 -13.44
C GLN A 358 2.07 22.92 -14.42
N ALA A 359 3.33 23.23 -14.74
CA ALA A 359 4.16 22.36 -15.57
C ALA A 359 4.43 21.03 -14.88
N ALA A 360 4.74 21.05 -13.58
CA ALA A 360 4.93 19.83 -12.78
C ALA A 360 3.64 19.01 -12.66
N GLU A 361 2.47 19.65 -12.53
CA GLU A 361 1.16 18.98 -12.55
C GLU A 361 0.87 18.31 -13.89
N ARG A 362 1.07 19.02 -15.00
CA ARG A 362 0.93 18.45 -16.34
C ARG A 362 1.89 17.28 -16.56
N LEU A 363 3.13 17.39 -16.10
CA LEU A 363 4.11 16.31 -16.18
C LEU A 363 3.67 15.10 -15.35
N THR A 364 3.11 15.31 -14.15
CA THR A 364 2.55 14.20 -13.35
C THR A 364 1.31 13.57 -14.01
N GLN A 365 0.46 14.36 -14.67
CA GLN A 365 -0.71 13.86 -15.41
C GLN A 365 -0.26 13.02 -16.61
N LEU A 366 0.64 13.53 -17.44
CA LEU A 366 1.18 12.80 -18.59
C LEU A 366 1.95 11.54 -18.16
N ARG A 367 2.68 11.57 -17.03
CA ARG A 367 3.30 10.37 -16.45
C ARG A 367 2.24 9.36 -16.02
N ALA A 368 1.17 9.79 -15.35
CA ALA A 368 0.09 8.90 -14.95
C ALA A 368 -0.64 8.32 -16.17
N GLU A 369 -0.91 9.11 -17.20
CA GLU A 369 -1.48 8.64 -18.47
C GLU A 369 -0.56 7.61 -19.13
N ASN A 370 0.74 7.89 -19.22
CA ASN A 370 1.71 6.93 -19.76
C ASN A 370 1.77 5.65 -18.92
N ASP A 371 1.77 5.73 -17.59
CA ASP A 371 1.73 4.55 -16.71
C ASP A 371 0.41 3.78 -16.89
N THR A 372 -0.73 4.44 -17.12
CA THR A 372 -2.01 3.76 -17.41
C THR A 372 -2.00 3.09 -18.78
N LEU A 373 -1.41 3.73 -19.80
CA LEU A 373 -1.25 3.16 -21.13
C LEU A 373 -0.28 1.97 -21.07
N GLU A 374 0.84 2.09 -20.36
CA GLU A 374 1.79 1.00 -20.12
C GLU A 374 1.14 -0.15 -19.37
N LYS A 375 0.26 0.12 -18.39
CA LYS A 375 -0.55 -0.94 -17.75
C LYS A 375 -1.53 -1.58 -18.72
N GLN A 376 -2.19 -0.81 -19.59
CA GLN A 376 -3.08 -1.36 -20.62
C GLN A 376 -2.30 -2.21 -21.64
N PHE A 377 -1.13 -1.75 -22.09
CA PHE A 377 -0.23 -2.53 -22.94
C PHE A 377 0.27 -3.77 -22.21
N GLY A 378 0.75 -3.62 -20.98
CA GLY A 378 1.22 -4.68 -20.10
C GLY A 378 0.14 -5.68 -19.68
N GLN A 379 -1.15 -5.29 -19.73
CA GLN A 379 -2.33 -6.14 -19.49
C GLN A 379 -2.91 -6.73 -20.79
N ASN A 380 -2.57 -6.17 -21.94
CA ASN A 380 -2.80 -6.75 -23.27
C ASN A 380 -1.67 -7.73 -23.69
N LEU A 381 -0.44 -7.52 -23.19
CA LEU A 381 0.70 -8.43 -23.34
C LEU A 381 0.58 -9.79 -22.62
N PRO A 382 -0.08 -9.99 -21.44
CA PRO A 382 -0.23 -11.29 -20.79
C PRO A 382 -1.24 -12.18 -21.51
N MET A 383 -2.05 -11.63 -22.43
CA MET A 383 -2.86 -12.43 -23.36
C MET A 383 -2.03 -12.97 -24.53
N GLY A 384 -0.84 -12.42 -24.80
CA GLY A 384 0.04 -12.86 -25.87
C GLY A 384 1.24 -13.67 -25.39
N LYS A 385 1.85 -13.31 -24.26
CA LYS A 385 3.05 -13.95 -23.73
C LYS A 385 3.05 -13.80 -22.20
N THR A 386 3.15 -14.92 -21.50
CA THR A 386 3.31 -15.06 -20.03
C THR A 386 2.03 -14.82 -19.21
N GLY A 387 1.28 -15.89 -18.91
CA GLY A 387 0.30 -15.84 -17.82
C GLY A 387 -0.90 -16.76 -17.86
N ALA A 388 -1.08 -17.60 -18.88
CA ALA A 388 -2.13 -18.63 -18.88
C ALA A 388 -1.54 -19.98 -19.26
N SER A 389 -1.57 -20.90 -18.29
CA SER A 389 -1.72 -22.33 -18.49
C SER A 389 -0.67 -23.02 -19.39
N SER A 390 0.29 -23.62 -18.72
CA SER A 390 1.08 -24.79 -19.17
C SER A 390 0.24 -26.03 -19.55
N THR A 391 -1.09 -25.93 -19.59
CA THR A 391 -2.03 -26.98 -20.01
C THR A 391 -2.59 -26.76 -21.43
N ALA A 392 -2.28 -25.64 -22.11
CA ALA A 392 -2.81 -25.34 -23.45
C ALA A 392 -1.80 -25.51 -24.62
N LYS A 393 -0.73 -26.30 -24.45
CA LYS A 393 0.13 -26.70 -25.60
C LYS A 393 -0.51 -27.76 -26.51
N SER A 394 -1.76 -28.16 -26.23
CA SER A 394 -2.53 -29.14 -26.99
C SER A 394 -3.68 -28.56 -27.82
N SER A 395 -4.07 -27.30 -27.62
CA SER A 395 -5.00 -26.62 -28.53
C SER A 395 -4.18 -25.81 -29.53
N GLY A 396 -4.17 -26.29 -30.78
CA GLY A 396 -3.28 -25.88 -31.86
C GLY A 396 -2.86 -24.41 -31.85
N GLN A 397 -1.54 -24.20 -31.89
CA GLN A 397 -0.95 -22.93 -32.32
C GLN A 397 -1.63 -22.53 -33.62
N ILE A 398 -2.49 -21.53 -33.58
CA ILE A 398 -2.96 -20.84 -34.77
C ILE A 398 -1.75 -20.01 -35.23
N PRO A 399 -1.05 -20.38 -36.31
CA PRO A 399 0.07 -19.59 -36.77
C PRO A 399 -0.49 -18.23 -37.18
N GLN A 400 0.09 -17.13 -36.69
CA GLN A 400 -0.34 -15.77 -37.04
C GLN A 400 0.67 -15.13 -38.01
N GLY A 401 0.17 -14.35 -38.98
CA GLY A 401 0.98 -13.59 -39.91
C GLY A 401 1.65 -14.43 -41.01
N GLU A 402 2.98 -14.34 -41.13
CA GLU A 402 3.75 -15.02 -42.18
C GLU A 402 3.64 -16.53 -42.14
N GLU A 403 3.59 -17.14 -40.96
CA GLU A 403 3.47 -18.59 -40.82
C GLU A 403 2.11 -19.10 -41.31
N PHE A 404 1.04 -18.31 -41.14
CA PHE A 404 -0.27 -18.62 -41.71
C PHE A 404 -0.24 -18.56 -43.23
N GLN A 405 0.39 -17.53 -43.81
CA GLN A 405 0.52 -17.42 -45.26
C GLN A 405 1.34 -18.58 -45.83
N ARG A 406 2.46 -18.95 -45.20
CA ARG A 406 3.25 -20.13 -45.58
C ARG A 406 2.41 -21.40 -45.48
N TYR A 407 1.64 -21.58 -44.42
CA TYR A 407 0.76 -22.73 -44.23
C TYR A 407 -0.35 -22.79 -45.30
N VAL A 408 -1.01 -21.67 -45.60
CA VAL A 408 -2.01 -21.57 -46.68
C VAL A 408 -1.39 -21.86 -48.04
N ASN A 409 -0.18 -21.39 -48.31
CA ASN A 409 0.54 -21.68 -49.55
C ASN A 409 0.92 -23.16 -49.66
N VAL A 410 1.34 -23.80 -48.57
CA VAL A 410 1.59 -25.25 -48.51
C VAL A 410 0.29 -26.03 -48.73
N LEU A 411 -0.84 -25.59 -48.16
CA LEU A 411 -2.15 -26.21 -48.40
C LEU A 411 -2.60 -26.06 -49.85
N ARG A 412 -2.40 -24.89 -50.47
CA ARG A 412 -2.68 -24.69 -51.90
C ARG A 412 -1.82 -25.59 -52.78
N HIS A 413 -0.52 -25.70 -52.49
CA HIS A 413 0.37 -26.62 -53.20
C HIS A 413 -0.06 -28.09 -53.02
N LYS A 414 -0.41 -28.50 -51.80
CA LYS A 414 -0.93 -29.85 -51.52
C LYS A 414 -2.26 -30.12 -52.25
N SER A 415 -3.17 -29.16 -52.27
CA SER A 415 -4.46 -29.27 -52.99
C SER A 415 -4.24 -29.41 -54.50
N ASN A 416 -3.35 -28.62 -55.07
CA ASN A 416 -2.99 -28.71 -56.49
C ASN A 416 -2.28 -30.05 -56.80
N SER A 417 -1.38 -30.51 -55.93
CA SER A 417 -0.73 -31.82 -56.07
C SER A 417 -1.74 -32.96 -56.00
N TYR A 418 -2.70 -32.91 -55.08
CA TYR A 418 -3.77 -33.88 -54.99
C TYR A 418 -4.63 -33.90 -56.26
N LYS A 419 -5.02 -32.73 -56.80
CA LYS A 419 -5.77 -32.64 -58.06
C LYS A 419 -4.99 -33.22 -59.24
N ARG A 420 -3.69 -32.95 -59.36
CA ARG A 420 -2.83 -33.52 -60.40
C ARG A 420 -2.75 -35.04 -60.30
N LYS A 421 -2.41 -35.58 -59.12
CA LYS A 421 -2.35 -37.03 -58.90
C LYS A 421 -3.69 -37.72 -59.14
N ARG A 422 -4.80 -37.06 -58.81
CA ARG A 422 -6.14 -37.57 -59.11
C ARG A 422 -6.42 -37.60 -60.62
N GLN A 423 -5.96 -36.60 -61.36
CA GLN A 423 -6.04 -36.60 -62.82
C GLN A 423 -5.18 -37.72 -63.42
N GLU A 424 -3.93 -37.87 -62.97
CA GLU A 424 -3.04 -38.97 -63.40
C GLU A 424 -3.66 -40.34 -63.15
N ILE A 425 -4.32 -40.55 -62.00
CA ILE A 425 -5.04 -41.80 -61.72
C ILE A 425 -6.20 -42.00 -62.71
N ASN A 426 -6.95 -40.95 -63.03
CA ASN A 426 -8.05 -41.05 -63.99
C ASN A 426 -7.52 -41.37 -65.39
N ASP A 427 -6.42 -40.74 -65.81
CA ASP A 427 -5.80 -40.95 -67.11
C ASP A 427 -5.28 -42.40 -67.22
N MET A 428 -4.57 -42.89 -66.20
CA MET A 428 -4.11 -44.30 -66.13
C MET A 428 -5.28 -45.28 -66.12
N THR A 429 -6.42 -44.92 -65.51
CA THR A 429 -7.63 -45.77 -65.52
C THR A 429 -8.26 -45.80 -66.92
N ALA A 430 -8.29 -44.67 -67.62
CA ALA A 430 -8.76 -44.59 -68.99
C ALA A 430 -7.84 -45.36 -69.95
N GLU A 431 -6.52 -45.25 -69.77
CA GLU A 431 -5.55 -46.05 -70.52
C GLU A 431 -5.72 -47.54 -70.26
N LEU A 432 -5.94 -47.96 -69.01
CA LEU A 432 -6.23 -49.36 -68.70
C LEU A 432 -7.51 -49.86 -69.39
N GLN A 433 -8.55 -49.02 -69.49
CA GLN A 433 -9.77 -49.37 -70.20
C GLN A 433 -9.54 -49.48 -71.71
N LEU A 434 -8.75 -48.56 -72.29
CA LEU A 434 -8.33 -48.64 -73.69
C LEU A 434 -7.50 -49.89 -73.95
N LEU A 435 -6.52 -50.20 -73.09
CA LEU A 435 -5.68 -51.39 -73.20
C LEU A 435 -6.51 -52.68 -73.14
N LYS A 436 -7.45 -52.78 -72.20
CA LYS A 436 -8.38 -53.91 -72.12
C LYS A 436 -9.18 -54.07 -73.40
N ARG A 437 -9.70 -52.98 -73.95
CA ARG A 437 -10.41 -53.00 -75.25
C ARG A 437 -9.49 -53.43 -76.40
N THR A 438 -8.24 -52.96 -76.43
CA THR A 438 -7.29 -53.39 -77.45
C THR A 438 -6.91 -54.86 -77.29
N GLU A 439 -6.78 -55.36 -76.07
CA GLU A 439 -6.53 -56.77 -75.79
C GLU A 439 -7.69 -57.64 -76.27
N GLU A 440 -8.94 -57.22 -76.02
CA GLU A 440 -10.14 -57.90 -76.53
C GLU A 440 -10.17 -57.92 -78.06
N LEU A 441 -9.89 -56.79 -78.72
CA LEU A 441 -9.82 -56.71 -80.19
C LEU A 441 -8.71 -57.61 -80.77
N LEU A 442 -7.54 -57.65 -80.13
CA LEU A 442 -6.43 -58.51 -80.56
C LEU A 442 -6.76 -59.99 -80.36
N LYS A 443 -7.38 -60.37 -79.23
CA LYS A 443 -7.86 -61.75 -79.02
C LYS A 443 -8.87 -62.15 -80.09
N GLU A 444 -9.80 -61.25 -80.42
CA GLU A 444 -10.77 -61.49 -81.49
C GLU A 444 -10.08 -61.65 -82.86
N GLN A 445 -9.08 -60.82 -83.17
CA GLN A 445 -8.29 -60.95 -84.40
C GLN A 445 -7.48 -62.26 -84.44
N VAL A 446 -6.88 -62.67 -83.32
CA VAL A 446 -6.14 -63.94 -83.22
C VAL A 446 -7.08 -65.12 -83.44
N GLU A 447 -8.27 -65.12 -82.84
CA GLU A 447 -9.26 -66.18 -83.08
C GLU A 447 -9.77 -66.18 -84.53
N GLN A 448 -9.93 -65.01 -85.16
CA GLN A 448 -10.26 -64.92 -86.58
C GLN A 448 -9.14 -65.48 -87.48
N ILE A 449 -7.87 -65.17 -87.18
CA ILE A 449 -6.71 -65.68 -87.92
C ILE A 449 -6.56 -67.18 -87.71
N LYS A 450 -6.67 -67.69 -86.47
CA LYS A 450 -6.69 -69.13 -86.18
C LYS A 450 -7.82 -69.84 -86.90
N GLY A 451 -9.01 -69.26 -86.92
CA GLY A 451 -10.15 -69.80 -87.67
C GLY A 451 -9.91 -69.83 -89.19
N ARG A 452 -9.31 -68.78 -89.76
CA ARG A 452 -8.93 -68.74 -91.18
C ARG A 452 -7.83 -69.75 -91.51
N MET A 453 -6.79 -69.86 -90.68
CA MET A 453 -5.71 -70.82 -90.88
C MET A 453 -6.21 -72.26 -90.72
N GLY A 454 -7.08 -72.56 -89.75
CA GLY A 454 -7.71 -73.87 -89.63
C GLY A 454 -8.60 -74.23 -90.83
N MET A 455 -9.27 -73.25 -91.45
CA MET A 455 -9.99 -73.48 -92.71
C MET A 455 -9.04 -73.74 -93.89
N GLU A 456 -7.90 -73.06 -93.94
CA GLU A 456 -6.90 -73.25 -94.99
C GLU A 456 -6.15 -74.59 -94.84
N GLU A 457 -5.85 -74.99 -93.60
CA GLU A 457 -5.33 -76.32 -93.22
C GLU A 457 -6.29 -77.44 -93.62
N ARG A 458 -7.60 -77.26 -93.40
CA ARG A 458 -8.65 -78.20 -93.84
C ARG A 458 -8.81 -78.27 -95.36
N LYS A 459 -8.60 -77.16 -96.07
CA LYS A 459 -8.61 -77.14 -97.54
C LYS A 459 -7.40 -77.84 -98.14
N GLN A 460 -6.25 -77.80 -97.45
CA GLN A 460 -5.01 -78.46 -97.90
C GLN A 460 -4.80 -79.86 -97.31
N GLY A 461 -5.69 -80.36 -96.46
CA GLY A 461 -5.70 -81.74 -95.97
C GLY A 461 -4.63 -82.05 -94.91
N ILE A 462 -4.09 -81.05 -94.23
CA ILE A 462 -3.06 -81.21 -93.20
C ILE A 462 -3.53 -80.50 -91.94
N GLU A 463 -4.00 -81.24 -90.94
CA GLU A 463 -4.40 -80.71 -89.63
C GLU A 463 -3.19 -80.80 -88.66
N GLY A 464 -2.77 -79.69 -88.04
CA GLY A 464 -1.78 -79.70 -86.95
C GLY A 464 -0.32 -79.31 -87.29
N TYR A 465 -0.03 -78.88 -88.52
CA TYR A 465 1.32 -78.43 -88.93
C TYR A 465 1.74 -77.12 -88.24
N PHE A 466 0.82 -76.16 -88.05
CA PHE A 466 1.12 -74.88 -87.40
C PHE A 466 1.51 -75.04 -85.91
N SER A 467 0.78 -75.86 -85.16
CA SER A 467 1.03 -76.06 -83.72
C SER A 467 2.35 -76.79 -83.42
N THR A 468 2.87 -77.56 -84.38
CA THR A 468 4.11 -78.33 -84.23
C THR A 468 5.34 -77.52 -84.65
N GLN A 469 5.20 -76.57 -85.58
CA GLN A 469 6.27 -75.64 -85.97
C GLN A 469 6.48 -74.53 -84.92
N GLU A 470 5.40 -73.92 -84.41
CA GLU A 470 5.45 -72.87 -83.37
C GLU A 470 6.17 -73.37 -82.11
N ARG A 471 5.88 -74.62 -81.71
CA ARG A 471 6.49 -75.25 -80.54
C ARG A 471 7.99 -75.54 -80.71
N LEU A 472 8.46 -75.73 -81.94
CA LEU A 472 9.86 -76.08 -82.26
C LEU A 472 10.74 -74.82 -82.40
N GLU A 473 10.18 -73.74 -82.95
CA GLU A 473 10.86 -72.43 -83.03
C GLU A 473 10.92 -71.72 -81.67
N GLU A 474 9.87 -71.81 -80.84
CA GLU A 474 9.89 -71.29 -79.46
C GLU A 474 10.92 -72.02 -78.57
N LEU A 475 11.03 -73.36 -78.70
CA LEU A 475 11.99 -74.14 -77.90
C LEU A 475 13.46 -73.91 -78.31
N SER A 476 13.72 -73.60 -79.58
CA SER A 476 15.06 -73.33 -80.11
C SER A 476 15.56 -71.93 -79.73
N THR A 477 14.70 -70.91 -79.84
CA THR A 477 15.04 -69.51 -79.55
C THR A 477 15.13 -69.25 -78.04
N MET A 478 14.18 -69.78 -77.26
CA MET A 478 14.20 -69.67 -75.80
C MET A 478 15.44 -70.30 -75.18
N LYS A 479 15.93 -71.44 -75.68
CA LYS A 479 17.05 -72.14 -75.04
C LYS A 479 18.39 -71.43 -75.26
N MET A 480 18.61 -70.84 -76.45
CA MET A 480 19.86 -70.17 -76.79
C MET A 480 20.00 -68.80 -76.12
N GLU A 481 18.92 -68.01 -76.08
CA GLU A 481 18.91 -66.71 -75.38
C GLU A 481 18.97 -66.89 -73.86
N GLN A 482 18.34 -67.93 -73.33
CA GLN A 482 18.28 -68.16 -71.89
C GLN A 482 19.62 -68.65 -71.31
N ASP A 483 20.43 -69.42 -72.05
CA ASP A 483 21.75 -69.87 -71.56
C ASP A 483 22.80 -68.74 -71.59
N GLU A 484 22.78 -67.85 -72.59
CA GLU A 484 23.72 -66.72 -72.67
C GLU A 484 23.38 -65.61 -71.66
N LEU A 485 22.09 -65.31 -71.48
CA LEU A 485 21.62 -64.34 -70.48
C LEU A 485 21.81 -64.87 -69.06
N LYS A 486 21.58 -66.17 -68.80
CA LYS A 486 21.83 -66.75 -67.46
C LYS A 486 23.30 -66.71 -67.07
N GLY A 487 24.24 -66.97 -67.98
CA GLY A 487 25.68 -66.92 -67.68
C GLY A 487 26.18 -65.52 -67.33
N LYS A 488 25.83 -64.51 -68.14
CA LYS A 488 26.24 -63.11 -67.92
C LYS A 488 25.56 -62.51 -66.68
N THR A 489 24.27 -62.80 -66.48
CA THR A 489 23.54 -62.30 -65.29
C THR A 489 23.99 -62.97 -64.00
N LEU A 490 24.34 -64.26 -64.00
CA LEU A 490 24.82 -64.94 -62.78
C LEU A 490 26.15 -64.38 -62.28
N ASP A 491 27.09 -64.08 -63.18
CA ASP A 491 28.39 -63.53 -62.79
C ASP A 491 28.29 -62.07 -62.32
N GLU A 492 27.48 -61.25 -62.98
CA GLU A 492 27.20 -59.87 -62.56
C GLU A 492 26.41 -59.82 -61.25
N ILE A 493 25.39 -60.66 -61.08
CA ILE A 493 24.61 -60.77 -59.84
C ILE A 493 25.50 -61.28 -58.71
N THR A 494 26.39 -62.25 -58.95
CA THR A 494 27.32 -62.74 -57.93
C THR A 494 28.33 -61.68 -57.52
N GLY A 495 28.83 -60.86 -58.46
CA GLY A 495 29.68 -59.70 -58.18
C GLY A 495 28.95 -58.61 -57.39
N LEU A 496 27.71 -58.28 -57.77
CA LEU A 496 26.85 -57.33 -57.07
C LEU A 496 26.50 -57.82 -55.66
N ILE A 497 26.20 -59.12 -55.47
CA ILE A 497 25.94 -59.71 -54.16
C ILE A 497 27.19 -59.65 -53.28
N LYS A 498 28.38 -59.93 -53.81
CA LYS A 498 29.64 -59.81 -53.05
C LYS A 498 29.93 -58.37 -52.64
N THR A 499 29.76 -57.41 -53.55
CA THR A 499 29.95 -55.98 -53.23
C THR A 499 28.90 -55.46 -52.26
N LEU A 500 27.62 -55.86 -52.42
CA LEU A 500 26.55 -55.56 -51.46
C LEU A 500 26.83 -56.18 -50.10
N ASN A 501 27.21 -57.45 -50.01
CA ASN A 501 27.53 -58.10 -48.74
C ASN A 501 28.72 -57.42 -48.04
N ASN A 502 29.77 -57.06 -48.78
CA ASN A 502 30.89 -56.32 -48.21
C ASN A 502 30.47 -54.92 -47.70
N ARG A 503 29.59 -54.24 -48.44
CA ARG A 503 29.07 -52.92 -48.06
C ARG A 503 28.09 -52.98 -46.89
N ILE A 504 27.26 -54.02 -46.82
CA ILE A 504 26.37 -54.32 -45.69
C ILE A 504 27.21 -54.65 -44.46
N SER A 505 28.26 -55.46 -44.59
CA SER A 505 29.14 -55.83 -43.48
C SER A 505 29.90 -54.62 -42.95
N SER A 506 30.44 -53.77 -43.82
CA SER A 506 31.07 -52.49 -43.45
C SER A 506 30.09 -51.54 -42.76
N LYS A 507 28.88 -51.35 -43.30
CA LYS A 507 27.86 -50.50 -42.67
C LYS A 507 27.36 -51.07 -41.33
N LYS A 508 27.31 -52.39 -41.18
CA LYS A 508 26.96 -53.05 -39.92
C LYS A 508 28.04 -52.82 -38.86
N ALA A 509 29.32 -52.90 -39.24
CA ALA A 509 30.44 -52.57 -38.35
C ALA A 509 30.46 -51.09 -37.92
N GLU A 510 30.06 -50.16 -38.81
CA GLU A 510 29.88 -48.73 -38.47
C GLU A 510 28.64 -48.48 -37.58
N LEU A 511 27.55 -49.23 -37.76
CA LEU A 511 26.30 -49.05 -37.02
C LEU A 511 26.33 -49.67 -35.62
N ASP A 512 27.04 -50.77 -35.40
CA ASP A 512 27.12 -51.44 -34.10
C ASP A 512 27.59 -50.53 -32.93
N PRO A 513 28.62 -49.68 -33.06
CA PRO A 513 29.00 -48.74 -31.99
C PRO A 513 27.92 -47.67 -31.75
N ILE A 514 27.33 -47.11 -32.81
CA ILE A 514 26.23 -46.13 -32.69
C ILE A 514 25.01 -46.78 -32.00
N LEU A 515 24.70 -48.03 -32.33
CA LEU A 515 23.62 -48.77 -31.69
C LEU A 515 23.90 -49.03 -30.20
N LYS A 516 25.16 -49.28 -29.83
CA LYS A 516 25.58 -49.42 -28.42
C LYS A 516 25.44 -48.12 -27.64
N GLU A 517 25.65 -46.96 -28.26
CA GLU A 517 25.42 -45.64 -27.63
C GLU A 517 23.94 -45.24 -27.57
N VAL A 518 23.15 -45.57 -28.60
CA VAL A 518 21.74 -45.18 -28.68
C VAL A 518 20.85 -45.99 -27.72
N LYS A 519 21.18 -47.26 -27.46
CA LYS A 519 20.42 -48.11 -26.53
C LYS A 519 20.30 -47.53 -25.10
N PRO A 520 21.38 -47.15 -24.40
CA PRO A 520 21.27 -46.56 -23.06
C PRO A 520 20.60 -45.18 -23.08
N LEU A 521 20.80 -44.38 -24.14
CA LEU A 521 20.11 -43.09 -24.28
C LEU A 521 18.60 -43.27 -24.44
N ARG A 522 18.14 -44.28 -25.20
CA ARG A 522 16.71 -44.62 -25.30
C ARG A 522 16.14 -45.07 -23.96
N ALA A 523 16.87 -45.89 -23.21
CA ALA A 523 16.47 -46.29 -21.86
C ALA A 523 16.33 -45.08 -20.92
N LYS A 524 17.31 -44.17 -20.93
CA LYS A 524 17.29 -42.93 -20.13
C LYS A 524 16.13 -42.00 -20.52
N ILE A 525 15.83 -41.86 -21.81
CA ILE A 525 14.66 -41.09 -22.28
C ILE A 525 13.36 -41.73 -21.77
N GLN A 526 13.27 -43.06 -21.79
CA GLN A 526 12.08 -43.76 -21.29
C GLN A 526 11.91 -43.59 -19.78
N GLU A 527 12.99 -43.71 -19.00
CA GLU A 527 12.98 -43.45 -17.55
C GLU A 527 12.55 -42.01 -17.25
N LEU A 528 13.15 -41.02 -17.91
CA LEU A 528 12.79 -39.61 -17.74
C LEU A 528 11.34 -39.31 -18.13
N ARG A 529 10.82 -39.97 -19.17
CA ARG A 529 9.40 -39.86 -19.55
C ARG A 529 8.50 -40.44 -18.48
N ASN A 530 8.82 -41.62 -17.95
CA ASN A 530 8.04 -42.25 -16.89
C ASN A 530 8.06 -41.38 -15.61
N GLU A 531 9.21 -40.80 -15.24
CA GLU A 531 9.29 -39.86 -14.12
C GLU A 531 8.48 -38.58 -14.35
N TYR A 532 8.55 -38.03 -15.56
CA TYR A 532 7.77 -36.85 -15.94
C TYR A 532 6.28 -37.14 -15.88
N GLU A 533 5.82 -38.26 -16.43
CA GLU A 533 4.41 -38.67 -16.39
C GLU A 533 3.94 -38.90 -14.95
N ALA A 534 4.75 -39.51 -14.10
CA ALA A 534 4.43 -39.69 -12.68
C ALA A 534 4.33 -38.34 -11.94
N LYS A 535 5.27 -37.42 -12.16
CA LYS A 535 5.23 -36.06 -11.57
C LYS A 535 4.07 -35.24 -12.10
N LYS A 536 3.79 -35.33 -13.40
CA LYS A 536 2.65 -34.66 -14.04
C LYS A 536 1.33 -35.19 -13.50
N SER A 537 1.18 -36.51 -13.38
CA SER A 537 -0.02 -37.13 -12.79
C SER A 537 -0.26 -36.68 -11.35
N ARG A 538 0.78 -36.60 -10.51
CA ARG A 538 0.69 -36.05 -9.15
C ARG A 538 0.29 -34.57 -9.15
N TYR A 539 0.86 -33.77 -10.04
CA TYR A 539 0.53 -32.36 -10.18
C TYR A 539 -0.93 -32.17 -10.64
N ASP A 540 -1.37 -32.91 -11.66
CA ASP A 540 -2.73 -32.86 -12.20
C ASP A 540 -3.76 -33.28 -11.12
N ALA A 541 -3.44 -34.31 -10.31
CA ALA A 541 -4.27 -34.72 -9.18
C ALA A 541 -4.36 -33.64 -8.08
N LEU A 542 -3.23 -33.03 -7.71
CA LEU A 542 -3.19 -31.95 -6.72
C LEU A 542 -3.93 -30.70 -7.23
N ASN A 543 -3.75 -30.35 -8.50
CA ASN A 543 -4.42 -29.23 -9.14
C ASN A 543 -5.93 -29.45 -9.20
N ALA A 544 -6.41 -30.65 -9.56
CA ALA A 544 -7.83 -31.00 -9.54
C ALA A 544 -8.44 -30.88 -8.13
N ASN A 545 -7.71 -31.28 -7.09
CA ASN A 545 -8.14 -31.13 -5.70
C ASN A 545 -8.27 -29.64 -5.32
N PHE A 546 -7.31 -28.80 -5.71
CA PHE A 546 -7.37 -27.37 -5.46
C PHE A 546 -8.45 -26.66 -6.26
N GLU A 547 -8.67 -27.03 -7.52
CA GLU A 547 -9.76 -26.51 -8.35
C GLU A 547 -11.12 -26.87 -7.76
N THR A 548 -11.28 -28.10 -7.25
CA THR A 548 -12.51 -28.52 -6.57
C THR A 548 -12.74 -27.73 -5.29
N SER A 549 -11.72 -27.59 -4.44
CA SER A 549 -11.78 -26.82 -3.19
C SER A 549 -12.06 -25.33 -3.43
N ARG A 550 -11.49 -24.78 -4.50
CA ARG A 550 -11.73 -23.41 -4.95
C ARG A 550 -13.18 -23.25 -5.41
N SER A 551 -13.70 -24.18 -6.22
CA SER A 551 -15.07 -24.15 -6.72
C SER A 551 -16.09 -24.24 -5.58
N THR A 552 -15.86 -25.09 -4.58
CA THR A 552 -16.74 -25.19 -3.40
C THR A 552 -16.72 -23.90 -2.60
N LEU A 553 -15.54 -23.32 -2.34
CA LEU A 553 -15.42 -22.03 -1.64
C LEU A 553 -16.09 -20.88 -2.42
N GLU A 554 -15.91 -20.82 -3.74
CA GLU A 554 -16.57 -19.83 -4.59
C GLU A 554 -18.11 -19.98 -4.59
N SER A 555 -18.62 -21.21 -4.45
CA SER A 555 -20.05 -21.48 -4.29
C SER A 555 -20.56 -21.04 -2.91
N GLU A 556 -19.82 -21.33 -1.84
CA GLU A 556 -20.17 -20.91 -0.48
C GLU A 556 -20.17 -19.39 -0.34
N VAL A 557 -19.14 -18.71 -0.88
CA VAL A 557 -19.07 -17.24 -0.89
C VAL A 557 -20.24 -16.63 -1.65
N ARG A 558 -20.61 -17.19 -2.82
CA ARG A 558 -21.82 -16.76 -3.55
C ARG A 558 -23.08 -16.95 -2.72
N GLY A 559 -23.22 -18.10 -2.06
CA GLY A 559 -24.32 -18.36 -1.14
C GLY A 559 -24.42 -17.32 -0.02
N PHE A 560 -23.29 -16.98 0.62
CA PHE A 560 -23.27 -15.95 1.67
C PHE A 560 -23.63 -14.55 1.13
N TYR A 561 -23.22 -14.18 -0.08
CA TYR A 561 -23.65 -12.92 -0.69
C TYR A 561 -25.15 -12.89 -0.99
N GLU A 562 -25.71 -14.00 -1.49
CA GLU A 562 -27.16 -14.12 -1.73
C GLU A 562 -27.95 -14.05 -0.43
N GLU A 563 -27.48 -14.73 0.63
CA GLU A 563 -28.06 -14.65 1.96
C GLU A 563 -27.99 -13.23 2.54
N GLN A 564 -26.85 -12.56 2.44
CA GLN A 564 -26.68 -11.18 2.87
C GLN A 564 -27.69 -10.27 2.15
N TYR A 565 -27.77 -10.36 0.83
CA TYR A 565 -28.70 -9.55 0.04
C TYR A 565 -30.16 -9.83 0.42
N ALA A 566 -30.52 -11.10 0.64
CA ALA A 566 -31.85 -11.48 1.09
C ALA A 566 -32.18 -10.90 2.48
N GLN A 567 -31.22 -10.91 3.41
CA GLN A 567 -31.40 -10.33 4.76
C GLN A 567 -31.48 -8.80 4.73
N GLU A 568 -30.66 -8.12 3.91
CA GLU A 568 -30.74 -6.68 3.71
C GLU A 568 -32.10 -6.27 3.12
N SER A 569 -32.58 -6.99 2.10
CA SER A 569 -33.91 -6.78 1.52
C SER A 569 -35.03 -6.98 2.55
N ARG A 570 -34.95 -8.04 3.36
CA ARG A 570 -35.89 -8.27 4.47
C ARG A 570 -35.84 -7.13 5.50
N PHE A 571 -34.63 -6.70 5.89
CA PHE A 571 -34.44 -5.61 6.83
C PHE A 571 -35.07 -4.30 6.32
N HIS A 572 -34.86 -3.95 5.05
CA HIS A 572 -35.44 -2.74 4.46
C HIS A 572 -36.97 -2.83 4.39
N THR A 573 -37.52 -3.99 4.03
CA THR A 573 -38.97 -4.23 3.99
C THR A 573 -39.58 -4.09 5.39
N LEU A 574 -38.98 -4.74 6.40
CA LEU A 574 -39.40 -4.64 7.80
C LEU A 574 -39.31 -3.21 8.31
N ARG A 575 -38.23 -2.48 7.99
CA ARG A 575 -38.06 -1.08 8.37
C ARG A 575 -39.14 -0.19 7.75
N ALA A 576 -39.47 -0.40 6.47
CA ALA A 576 -40.56 0.32 5.82
C ALA A 576 -41.92 0.02 6.47
N GLN A 577 -42.19 -1.24 6.79
CA GLN A 577 -43.40 -1.63 7.52
C GLN A 577 -43.47 -1.01 8.92
N MET A 578 -42.36 -0.99 9.66
CA MET A 578 -42.28 -0.32 10.97
C MET A 578 -42.59 1.17 10.87
N LEU A 579 -42.06 1.86 9.85
CA LEU A 579 -42.35 3.28 9.62
C LEU A 579 -43.83 3.51 9.28
N ILE A 580 -44.41 2.69 8.41
CA ILE A 580 -45.85 2.77 8.09
C ILE A 580 -46.69 2.55 9.35
N ASN A 581 -46.37 1.53 10.14
CA ASN A 581 -47.09 1.22 11.37
C ASN A 581 -46.93 2.35 12.41
N ALA A 582 -45.75 2.96 12.53
CA ALA A 582 -45.54 4.11 13.41
C ALA A 582 -46.39 5.33 12.99
N VAL A 583 -46.50 5.59 11.69
CA VAL A 583 -47.38 6.66 11.17
C VAL A 583 -48.85 6.32 11.40
N GLN A 584 -49.27 5.07 11.20
CA GLN A 584 -50.63 4.63 11.48
C GLN A 584 -50.97 4.74 12.97
N LEU A 585 -50.06 4.34 13.85
CA LEU A 585 -50.22 4.44 15.30
C LEU A 585 -50.28 5.91 15.74
N LYS A 586 -49.45 6.78 15.17
CA LYS A 586 -49.54 8.23 15.41
C LYS A 586 -50.89 8.79 14.95
N ARG A 587 -51.35 8.44 13.75
CA ARG A 587 -52.69 8.84 13.24
C ARG A 587 -53.81 8.36 14.16
N ALA A 588 -53.74 7.13 14.65
CA ALA A 588 -54.71 6.59 15.59
C ALA A 588 -54.69 7.33 16.94
N ASN A 589 -53.50 7.65 17.47
CA ASN A 589 -53.35 8.45 18.69
C ASN A 589 -53.84 9.89 18.52
N ASP A 590 -53.55 10.53 17.39
CA ASP A 590 -54.01 11.89 17.06
C ASP A 590 -55.54 11.91 16.91
N GLU A 591 -56.13 10.86 16.31
CA GLU A 591 -57.58 10.69 16.21
C GLU A 591 -58.22 10.43 17.58
N GLN A 592 -57.63 9.57 18.41
CA GLN A 592 -58.09 9.33 19.77
C GLN A 592 -58.02 10.62 20.61
N SER A 593 -56.94 11.40 20.46
CA SER A 593 -56.79 12.70 21.13
C SER A 593 -57.84 13.71 20.64
N SER A 594 -58.11 13.74 19.33
CA SER A 594 -59.13 14.61 18.73
C SER A 594 -60.55 14.20 19.14
N TYR A 595 -60.81 12.91 19.34
CA TYR A 595 -62.09 12.39 19.83
C TYR A 595 -62.30 12.72 21.33
N MET A 596 -61.24 12.66 22.13
CA MET A 596 -61.30 12.96 23.57
C MET A 596 -61.27 14.47 23.88
N SER A 597 -60.76 15.29 22.96
CA SER A 597 -60.75 16.74 23.09
C SER A 597 -62.15 17.32 22.89
N LYS A 598 -62.61 18.14 23.85
CA LYS A 598 -63.90 18.85 23.77
C LYS A 598 -63.85 20.10 22.89
N ASP A 599 -62.69 20.47 22.36
CA ASP A 599 -62.51 21.62 21.48
C ASP A 599 -62.95 21.31 20.04
N LYS A 600 -63.99 22.03 19.58
CA LYS A 600 -64.65 21.85 18.27
C LYS A 600 -63.77 22.19 17.04
N ALA A 601 -62.51 22.56 17.23
CA ALA A 601 -61.64 23.03 16.16
C ALA A 601 -61.13 21.91 15.24
N THR A 602 -60.98 20.67 15.75
CA THR A 602 -60.50 19.52 14.97
C THR A 602 -61.50 18.37 15.07
N LYS A 603 -62.51 18.38 14.17
CA LYS A 603 -63.48 17.29 14.08
C LYS A 603 -62.78 15.99 13.69
N SER A 604 -62.97 14.94 14.48
CA SER A 604 -62.45 13.59 14.20
C SER A 604 -62.83 13.14 12.78
N ASN A 605 -61.95 12.40 12.11
CA ASN A 605 -62.21 11.86 10.76
C ASN A 605 -63.53 11.10 10.71
N ARG A 606 -63.91 10.41 11.79
CA ARG A 606 -65.22 9.75 11.93
C ARG A 606 -66.40 10.72 11.79
N GLU A 607 -66.34 11.89 12.42
CA GLU A 607 -67.40 12.90 12.30
C GLU A 607 -67.46 13.50 10.89
N GLN A 608 -66.30 13.72 10.26
CA GLN A 608 -66.23 14.22 8.89
C GLN A 608 -66.81 13.22 7.89
N LEU A 609 -66.45 11.93 8.01
CA LEU A 609 -66.98 10.86 7.17
C LEU A 609 -68.48 10.66 7.40
N ASN A 610 -68.95 10.67 8.64
CA ASN A 610 -70.39 10.61 8.92
C ASN A 610 -71.15 11.80 8.33
N LYS A 611 -70.58 13.00 8.39
CA LYS A 611 -71.18 14.17 7.74
C LYS A 611 -71.24 14.00 6.22
N GLN A 612 -70.17 13.51 5.59
CA GLN A 612 -70.16 13.23 4.15
C GLN A 612 -71.16 12.14 3.75
N ILE A 613 -71.31 11.10 4.57
CA ILE A 613 -72.33 10.05 4.36
C ILE A 613 -73.73 10.69 4.41
N ASN A 614 -74.02 11.48 5.44
CA ASN A 614 -75.31 12.18 5.55
C ASN A 614 -75.55 13.14 4.35
N ASP A 615 -74.54 13.90 3.94
CA ASP A 615 -74.65 14.80 2.78
C ASP A 615 -74.91 14.01 1.48
N CYS A 616 -74.26 12.85 1.31
CA CYS A 616 -74.51 11.94 0.20
C CYS A 616 -75.92 11.36 0.23
N GLU A 617 -76.41 10.93 1.40
CA GLU A 617 -77.79 10.43 1.56
C GLU A 617 -78.83 11.49 1.21
N VAL A 618 -78.62 12.75 1.63
CA VAL A 618 -79.49 13.88 1.26
C VAL A 618 -79.44 14.13 -0.25
N ARG A 619 -78.26 14.10 -0.88
CA ARG A 619 -78.14 14.24 -2.34
C ARG A 619 -78.85 13.12 -3.08
N VAL A 620 -78.76 11.88 -2.60
CA VAL A 620 -79.49 10.73 -3.19
C VAL A 620 -80.99 10.92 -3.09
N LYS A 621 -81.50 11.40 -1.94
CA LYS A 621 -82.93 11.74 -1.79
C LYS A 621 -83.35 12.83 -2.79
N ASN A 622 -82.62 13.94 -2.87
CA ASN A 622 -82.91 15.03 -3.80
C ASN A 622 -82.88 14.57 -5.27
N ASN A 623 -81.91 13.74 -5.65
CA ASN A 623 -81.82 13.22 -7.02
C ASN A 623 -82.98 12.27 -7.35
N ARG A 624 -83.47 11.47 -6.39
CA ARG A 624 -84.68 10.65 -6.58
C ARG A 624 -85.92 11.51 -6.80
N GLU A 625 -86.05 12.62 -6.06
CA GLU A 625 -87.16 13.57 -6.27
C GLU A 625 -87.08 14.23 -7.64
N ARG A 626 -85.91 14.70 -8.05
CA ARG A 626 -85.70 15.27 -9.40
C ARG A 626 -85.98 14.24 -10.49
N GLN A 627 -85.57 12.98 -10.31
CA GLN A 627 -85.88 11.91 -11.25
C GLN A 627 -87.39 11.67 -11.38
N LYS A 628 -88.13 11.74 -10.27
CA LYS A 628 -89.60 11.64 -10.29
C LYS A 628 -90.22 12.80 -11.08
N GLN A 629 -89.78 14.04 -10.81
CA GLN A 629 -90.21 15.22 -11.57
C GLN A 629 -89.92 15.10 -13.07
N THR A 630 -88.72 14.64 -13.46
CA THR A 630 -88.37 14.44 -14.88
C THR A 630 -89.22 13.37 -15.55
N LYS A 631 -89.54 12.27 -14.84
CA LYS A 631 -90.44 11.23 -15.37
C LYS A 631 -91.84 11.80 -15.61
N ASP A 632 -92.37 12.61 -14.69
CA ASP A 632 -93.67 13.25 -14.86
C ASP A 632 -93.69 14.19 -16.07
N VAL A 633 -92.65 15.04 -16.23
CA VAL A 633 -92.48 15.91 -17.41
C VAL A 633 -92.34 15.10 -18.71
N GLN A 634 -91.62 13.98 -18.69
CA GLN A 634 -91.46 13.12 -19.86
C GLN A 634 -92.78 12.45 -20.25
N ILE A 635 -93.59 12.01 -19.29
CA ILE A 635 -94.92 11.47 -19.55
C ILE A 635 -95.80 12.53 -20.22
N ASP A 636 -95.75 13.78 -19.76
CA ASP A 636 -96.54 14.85 -20.37
C ASP A 636 -95.99 15.27 -21.75
N GLY A 637 -94.66 15.34 -21.89
CA GLY A 637 -94.00 15.61 -23.17
C GLY A 637 -94.26 14.53 -24.22
N THR A 638 -94.30 13.25 -23.83
CA THR A 638 -94.63 12.15 -24.76
C THR A 638 -96.10 12.17 -25.18
N LYS A 639 -97.03 12.53 -24.29
CA LYS A 639 -98.43 12.79 -24.66
C LYS A 639 -98.53 13.95 -25.66
N GLN A 640 -97.83 15.06 -25.40
CA GLN A 640 -97.78 16.20 -26.32
C GLN A 640 -97.20 15.81 -27.69
N LEU A 641 -96.09 15.06 -27.73
CA LEU A 641 -95.49 14.56 -28.97
C LEU A 641 -96.43 13.64 -29.75
N LYS A 642 -97.22 12.82 -29.06
CA LYS A 642 -98.25 11.98 -29.69
C LYS A 642 -99.34 12.85 -30.31
N TYR A 643 -99.85 13.85 -29.58
CA TYR A 643 -100.82 14.80 -30.13
C TYR A 643 -100.27 15.56 -31.35
N TRP A 644 -99.00 15.98 -31.32
CA TRP A 644 -98.37 16.64 -32.47
C TRP A 644 -98.18 15.71 -33.67
N ARG A 645 -97.82 14.43 -33.45
CA ARG A 645 -97.76 13.44 -34.54
C ARG A 645 -99.12 13.14 -35.13
N ASP A 646 -100.15 13.01 -34.29
CA ASP A 646 -101.52 12.78 -34.75
C ASP A 646 -102.01 13.99 -35.56
N LEU A 647 -101.67 15.22 -35.13
CA LEU A 647 -101.97 16.44 -35.88
C LEU A 647 -101.20 16.53 -37.21
N LEU A 648 -99.91 16.17 -37.23
CA LEU A 648 -99.12 16.06 -38.46
C LEU A 648 -99.72 15.03 -39.41
N ARG A 649 -100.13 13.86 -38.91
CA ARG A 649 -100.76 12.81 -39.71
C ARG A 649 -102.11 13.26 -40.26
N MET A 650 -102.89 14.00 -39.49
CA MET A 650 -104.13 14.64 -39.96
C MET A 650 -103.85 15.68 -41.05
N MET A 651 -102.77 16.47 -40.93
CA MET A 651 -102.38 17.44 -41.96
C MET A 651 -101.85 16.77 -43.23
N GLU A 652 -101.09 15.68 -43.10
CA GLU A 652 -100.65 14.86 -44.24
C GLU A 652 -101.82 14.17 -44.94
N LEU A 653 -102.79 13.64 -44.19
CA LEU A 653 -104.03 13.09 -44.76
C LEU A 653 -104.83 14.17 -45.48
N LYS A 654 -104.98 15.37 -44.90
CA LYS A 654 -105.59 16.51 -45.59
C LYS A 654 -104.82 16.91 -46.85
N ARG A 655 -103.48 16.87 -46.81
CA ARG A 655 -102.64 17.16 -47.98
C ARG A 655 -102.82 16.11 -49.08
N LYS A 656 -102.91 14.83 -48.73
CA LYS A 656 -103.17 13.73 -49.69
C LYS A 656 -104.55 13.86 -50.34
N ILE A 657 -105.58 14.17 -49.56
CA ILE A 657 -106.95 14.42 -50.07
C ILE A 657 -106.95 15.64 -51.02
N ALA A 658 -106.19 16.70 -50.72
CA ALA A 658 -106.10 17.89 -51.57
C ALA A 658 -105.31 17.69 -52.88
N MET A 659 -104.41 16.70 -52.94
CA MET A 659 -103.60 16.40 -54.14
C MET A 659 -104.22 15.35 -55.07
N GLY A 660 -105.44 14.87 -54.81
CA GLY A 660 -106.17 14.03 -55.76
C GLY A 660 -105.57 12.63 -55.99
N GLU A 661 -104.81 12.11 -55.03
CA GLU A 661 -104.40 10.70 -54.97
C GLU A 661 -105.29 10.01 -53.92
N SER A 662 -106.09 9.02 -54.34
CA SER A 662 -106.77 8.12 -53.39
C SER A 662 -105.77 7.18 -52.73
#